data_AF-A0A285NKF7-F1
#
_entry.id   AF-A0A285NKF7-F1
#
_cell.length_a   1.000
_cell.length_b   1.000
_cell.length_c   1.000
_cell.angle_alpha   90.00
_cell.angle_beta   90.00
_cell.angle_gamma   90.00
#
_symmetry.space_group_name_H-M   'P 1'
#
loop_
_entity.id
_entity.type
_entity.pdbx_description
1 polymer ?
#
loop_
_entity_poly.entity_id
_entity_poly.type
_entity_poly.pdbx_seq_one_letter_code
_entity_poly.pdbx_strand_id
1 'polypeptide(L)'
;MLKLAAWNESDIAILQEKFCCASQEEIISSLSVHRNWSSIAKKAHTLGLRRDRRQTTKPLKAHNKMDISVAKQRFATYDLSLLEDKYVDSKTKMKFQCSCGKICFQSINKLPNRPYCRDCGKQKKLRNPISQAVNELSKKGFKVLNKSMIVDLVSTPLVIICTCGSIIEKMHRNLRYNPKCTCDKNMEQYTKITYDRETLERIFWDYLVINKRYPTASDLKNDPLLPTVAPFIRLCGSYDNFLKELNLLSANGWYKHDENVLRKYYAFNDIKLINEKLMIPRSESTIRHKANSLGLTVSYEYRYGHDNLNTNEIKQIVYDNYLRLQRPLAMSDFKDYEYRAIKKHFGNLANLCKLLELPLPKGQENRFVQYTDQELINDFENALPYEEIRSKYNFTSTSAVQNRLRMLGCYKHNDWTQEEINFLKVNYSQLDWEDLLDYLSHSKDTILHKASQLGLRRENYHWTTHELEVLRQLYISGGTRAVIEKLPHRSPYSINTKASKLGINNRIPWSNQDVITLKEVYPTSTITELLKLFPERSAISINSMANDTLELKKNKEVYSDKLKSEIKLELIENLVELSKELEKTPSIDEVNQHMSCGAMSYFRYFDSYSAACMEAGLTPNQSLYGKSFSCISKNGDICDSKKELAITNYLIDEGIEYQKATLYKEIVDDPRLGMMKTDWVINGIPVEYFGMSDKESYRRRMEKKIRILRENNIPLVDLYPEDMKKDMLGLKTKLKKHSIIPSPRII
;
A
#
# COMPACT_ATOMS: atom_id res chain seq x y z
N MET A 1 -26.89 -17.90 -16.29
CA MET A 1 -26.22 -18.30 -17.55
C MET A 1 -27.17 -18.04 -18.71
N LEU A 2 -26.82 -17.12 -19.61
CA LEU A 2 -27.56 -16.88 -20.87
C LEU A 2 -27.27 -18.05 -21.83
N LYS A 3 -28.30 -18.72 -22.36
CA LYS A 3 -28.14 -19.61 -23.52
C LYS A 3 -27.92 -18.73 -24.75
N LEU A 4 -26.68 -18.68 -25.26
CA LEU A 4 -26.35 -18.08 -26.55
C LEU A 4 -27.12 -18.81 -27.66
N ALA A 5 -27.52 -18.08 -28.71
CA ALA A 5 -28.14 -18.65 -29.90
C ALA A 5 -27.27 -19.79 -30.46
N ALA A 6 -27.90 -20.91 -30.85
CA ALA A 6 -27.23 -22.08 -31.38
C ALA A 6 -26.37 -21.71 -32.60
N TRP A 7 -25.28 -22.44 -32.82
CA TRP A 7 -24.42 -22.28 -33.99
C TRP A 7 -25.08 -22.98 -35.18
N ASN A 8 -25.33 -22.25 -36.27
CA ASN A 8 -25.85 -22.83 -37.50
C ASN A 8 -24.72 -23.38 -38.38
N GLU A 9 -25.06 -24.21 -39.37
CA GLU A 9 -24.08 -24.88 -40.23
C GLU A 9 -23.25 -23.89 -41.07
N SER A 10 -23.85 -22.79 -41.51
CA SER A 10 -23.17 -21.73 -42.26
C SER A 10 -22.05 -21.08 -41.43
N ASP A 11 -22.34 -20.71 -40.18
CA ASP A 11 -21.35 -20.13 -39.27
C ASP A 11 -20.22 -21.11 -38.95
N ILE A 12 -20.53 -22.41 -38.86
CA ILE A 12 -19.53 -23.46 -38.62
C ILE A 12 -18.62 -23.62 -39.83
N ALA A 13 -19.16 -23.62 -41.05
CA ALA A 13 -18.38 -23.67 -42.28
C ALA A 13 -17.43 -22.48 -42.41
N ILE A 14 -17.91 -21.27 -42.11
CA ILE A 14 -17.09 -20.04 -42.08
C ILE A 14 -15.92 -20.19 -41.11
N LEU A 15 -16.12 -20.79 -39.93
CA LEU A 15 -15.03 -21.02 -39.00
C LEU A 15 -14.03 -22.06 -39.51
N GLN A 16 -14.50 -23.18 -40.07
CA GLN A 16 -13.62 -24.22 -40.61
C GLN A 16 -12.74 -23.70 -41.74
N GLU A 17 -13.27 -22.82 -42.58
CA GLU A 17 -12.54 -22.20 -43.69
C GLU A 17 -11.60 -21.08 -43.22
N LYS A 18 -12.12 -20.12 -42.45
CA LYS A 18 -11.43 -18.83 -42.24
C LYS A 18 -10.69 -18.73 -40.92
N PHE A 19 -10.99 -19.54 -39.91
CA PHE A 19 -10.47 -19.34 -38.55
C PHE A 19 -8.95 -19.47 -38.45
N CYS A 20 -8.31 -20.27 -39.32
CA CYS A 20 -6.86 -20.45 -39.29
C CYS A 20 -6.09 -19.16 -39.59
N CYS A 21 -6.63 -18.33 -40.50
CA CYS A 21 -5.82 -17.46 -41.34
C CYS A 21 -6.43 -16.05 -41.52
N ALA A 22 -7.76 -15.89 -41.43
CA ALA A 22 -8.43 -14.60 -41.58
C ALA A 22 -8.33 -13.70 -40.34
N SER A 23 -8.52 -12.39 -40.51
CA SER A 23 -8.50 -11.42 -39.39
C SER A 23 -9.72 -11.62 -38.47
N GLN A 24 -9.67 -11.07 -37.25
CA GLN A 24 -10.81 -11.21 -36.32
C GLN A 24 -12.05 -10.50 -36.88
N GLU A 25 -11.85 -9.35 -37.49
CA GLU A 25 -12.89 -8.49 -38.08
C GLU A 25 -13.55 -9.17 -39.28
N GLU A 26 -12.76 -9.85 -40.11
CA GLU A 26 -13.26 -10.57 -41.28
C GLU A 26 -14.12 -11.78 -40.88
N ILE A 27 -13.72 -12.50 -39.83
CA ILE A 27 -14.50 -13.63 -39.30
C ILE A 27 -15.80 -13.11 -38.66
N ILE A 28 -15.72 -12.05 -37.85
CA ILE A 28 -16.89 -11.48 -37.17
C ILE A 28 -17.92 -10.94 -38.18
N SER A 29 -17.47 -10.28 -39.24
CA SER A 29 -18.34 -9.75 -40.30
C SER A 29 -18.91 -10.81 -41.23
N SER A 30 -18.26 -11.97 -41.35
CA SER A 30 -18.75 -13.07 -42.19
C SER A 30 -19.83 -13.92 -41.50
N LEU A 31 -19.97 -13.87 -40.17
CA LEU A 31 -20.94 -14.68 -39.43
C LEU A 31 -22.36 -14.13 -39.54
N SER A 32 -23.33 -15.04 -39.63
CA SER A 32 -24.77 -14.70 -39.76
C SER A 32 -25.34 -13.98 -38.54
N VAL A 33 -24.71 -14.12 -37.37
CA VAL A 33 -25.04 -13.39 -36.14
C VAL A 33 -23.76 -12.76 -35.60
N HIS A 34 -23.82 -11.47 -35.26
CA HIS A 34 -22.69 -10.78 -34.64
C HIS A 34 -22.37 -11.41 -33.27
N ARG A 35 -21.22 -12.10 -33.17
CA ARG A 35 -20.75 -12.78 -31.97
C ARG A 35 -19.43 -12.17 -31.51
N ASN A 36 -19.21 -12.10 -30.20
CA ASN A 36 -17.93 -11.64 -29.67
C ASN A 36 -16.82 -12.67 -29.93
N TRP A 37 -15.58 -12.19 -30.06
CA TRP A 37 -14.43 -13.03 -30.39
C TRP A 37 -14.21 -14.18 -29.40
N SER A 38 -14.46 -13.95 -28.11
CA SER A 38 -14.36 -14.97 -27.06
C SER A 38 -15.30 -16.16 -27.28
N SER A 39 -16.52 -15.90 -27.77
CA SER A 39 -17.49 -16.95 -28.11
C SER A 39 -17.08 -17.70 -29.39
N ILE A 40 -16.54 -16.97 -30.37
CA ILE A 40 -16.06 -17.51 -31.64
C ILE A 40 -14.86 -18.44 -31.42
N ALA A 41 -13.86 -17.98 -30.66
CA ALA A 41 -12.68 -18.75 -30.32
C ALA A 41 -13.03 -20.03 -29.52
N LYS A 42 -13.97 -19.94 -28.57
CA LYS A 42 -14.45 -21.12 -27.83
C LYS A 42 -15.12 -22.17 -28.73
N LYS A 43 -15.92 -21.72 -29.71
CA LYS A 43 -16.54 -22.64 -30.68
C LYS A 43 -15.50 -23.25 -31.62
N ALA A 44 -14.58 -22.44 -32.14
CA ALA A 44 -13.51 -22.93 -33.01
C ALA A 44 -12.60 -23.95 -32.31
N HIS A 45 -12.30 -23.75 -31.02
CA HIS A 45 -11.58 -24.74 -30.21
C HIS A 45 -12.35 -26.04 -30.01
N THR A 46 -13.67 -25.98 -29.82
CA THR A 46 -14.50 -27.21 -29.72
C THR A 46 -14.62 -27.93 -31.07
N LEU A 47 -14.40 -27.23 -32.19
CA LEU A 47 -14.27 -27.81 -33.53
C LEU A 47 -12.82 -28.23 -33.88
N GLY A 48 -11.87 -28.10 -32.94
CA GLY A 48 -10.47 -28.49 -33.16
C GLY A 48 -9.62 -27.53 -33.98
N LEU A 49 -10.15 -26.36 -34.34
CA LEU A 49 -9.48 -25.38 -35.20
C LEU A 49 -8.42 -24.58 -34.43
N ARG A 50 -7.29 -24.27 -35.07
CA ARG A 50 -6.18 -23.50 -34.50
C ARG A 50 -5.72 -22.40 -35.45
N ARG A 51 -5.34 -21.24 -34.90
CA ARG A 51 -4.75 -20.13 -35.66
C ARG A 51 -3.28 -20.39 -35.96
N ASP A 52 -2.84 -20.13 -37.18
CA ASP A 52 -1.41 -20.19 -37.53
C ASP A 52 -0.67 -18.97 -36.97
N ARG A 53 0.31 -19.21 -36.10
CA ARG A 53 1.11 -18.17 -35.42
C ARG A 53 2.15 -17.52 -36.35
N ARG A 54 2.31 -17.98 -37.58
CA ARG A 54 3.32 -17.47 -38.53
C ARG A 54 2.83 -16.34 -39.44
N GLN A 55 1.51 -16.11 -39.55
CA GLN A 55 0.94 -15.05 -40.41
C GLN A 55 0.41 -13.82 -39.67
N THR A 56 0.42 -13.80 -38.34
CA THR A 56 0.11 -12.56 -37.59
C THR A 56 1.35 -11.67 -37.51
N THR A 57 1.68 -10.97 -38.60
CA THR A 57 2.57 -9.81 -38.51
C THR A 57 1.90 -8.78 -37.59
N LYS A 58 2.43 -8.59 -36.38
CA LYS A 58 2.15 -7.37 -35.61
C LYS A 58 2.43 -6.17 -36.54
N PRO A 59 1.51 -5.20 -36.70
CA PRO A 59 1.86 -3.99 -37.38
C PRO A 59 3.03 -3.34 -36.64
N LEU A 60 4.12 -3.06 -37.36
CA LEU A 60 5.16 -2.16 -36.88
C LEU A 60 4.48 -0.86 -36.47
N LYS A 61 4.72 -0.42 -35.23
CA LYS A 61 4.18 0.83 -34.69
C LYS A 61 4.47 1.96 -35.67
N ALA A 62 3.44 2.62 -36.18
CA ALA A 62 3.58 3.88 -36.86
C ALA A 62 4.19 4.89 -35.86
N HIS A 63 5.43 5.29 -36.09
CA HIS A 63 6.01 6.39 -35.35
C HIS A 63 5.28 7.67 -35.78
N ASN A 64 4.59 8.33 -34.85
CA ASN A 64 4.02 9.65 -35.07
C ASN A 64 5.09 10.56 -35.67
N LYS A 65 4.90 10.99 -36.93
CA LYS A 65 5.71 12.04 -37.54
C LYS A 65 5.45 13.31 -36.73
N MET A 66 6.45 13.72 -35.96
CA MET A 66 6.43 14.98 -35.22
C MET A 66 6.31 16.13 -36.23
N ASP A 67 5.44 17.10 -35.97
CA ASP A 67 5.23 18.25 -36.86
C ASP A 67 6.30 19.34 -36.62
N ILE A 68 6.56 20.19 -37.63
CA ILE A 68 7.55 21.28 -37.55
C ILE A 68 7.21 22.28 -36.44
N SER A 69 5.92 22.47 -36.13
CA SER A 69 5.45 23.29 -35.00
C SER A 69 6.00 22.80 -33.66
N VAL A 70 5.96 21.49 -33.42
CA VAL A 70 6.50 20.84 -32.22
C VAL A 70 8.02 20.94 -32.19
N ALA A 71 8.69 20.84 -33.35
CA ALA A 71 10.12 21.07 -33.43
C ALA A 71 10.47 22.51 -33.03
N LYS A 72 9.77 23.53 -33.57
CA LYS A 72 9.96 24.94 -33.21
C LYS A 72 9.79 25.18 -31.70
N GLN A 73 8.72 24.65 -31.11
CA GLN A 73 8.47 24.78 -29.68
C GLN A 73 9.59 24.16 -28.84
N ARG A 74 10.11 23.00 -29.25
CA ARG A 74 11.18 22.30 -28.52
C ARG A 74 12.55 22.96 -28.64
N PHE A 75 12.83 23.68 -29.73
CA PHE A 75 14.01 24.55 -29.77
C PHE A 75 13.79 25.78 -28.86
N ALA A 76 12.59 26.36 -28.86
CA ALA A 76 12.25 27.52 -28.04
C ALA A 76 12.33 27.26 -26.52
N THR A 77 12.02 26.05 -26.03
CA THR A 77 12.18 25.68 -24.60
C THR A 77 13.62 25.80 -24.09
N TYR A 78 14.59 25.93 -24.99
CA TYR A 78 16.01 26.08 -24.67
C TYR A 78 16.57 27.43 -25.11
N ASP A 79 15.72 28.42 -25.36
CA ASP A 79 16.08 29.73 -25.89
C ASP A 79 16.81 29.64 -27.24
N LEU A 80 16.39 28.69 -28.08
CA LEU A 80 16.92 28.49 -29.43
C LEU A 80 15.82 28.79 -30.46
N SER A 81 16.16 29.54 -31.50
CA SER A 81 15.22 29.85 -32.59
C SER A 81 15.46 28.92 -33.77
N LEU A 82 14.51 28.02 -34.07
CA LEU A 82 14.62 27.13 -35.23
C LEU A 82 14.43 27.92 -36.53
N LEU A 83 15.35 27.76 -37.48
CA LEU A 83 15.38 28.52 -38.73
C LEU A 83 14.84 27.72 -39.94
N GLU A 84 14.50 26.45 -39.74
CA GLU A 84 13.92 25.60 -40.78
C GLU A 84 12.39 25.59 -40.73
N ASP A 85 11.78 25.42 -41.89
CA ASP A 85 10.35 25.41 -42.14
C ASP A 85 9.77 23.99 -42.32
N LYS A 86 10.64 22.97 -42.39
CA LYS A 86 10.25 21.56 -42.56
C LYS A 86 10.98 20.64 -41.59
N TYR A 87 10.26 19.68 -41.03
CA TYR A 87 10.81 18.64 -40.16
C TYR A 87 10.69 17.28 -40.87
N VAL A 88 11.80 16.55 -40.93
CA VAL A 88 11.86 15.24 -41.61
C VAL A 88 11.74 14.11 -40.59
N ASP A 89 12.71 14.02 -39.66
CA ASP A 89 12.72 13.06 -38.57
C ASP A 89 13.60 13.54 -37.40
N SER A 90 13.67 12.73 -36.34
CA SER A 90 14.34 13.12 -35.10
C SER A 90 15.87 13.02 -35.15
N LYS A 91 16.42 12.44 -36.22
CA LYS A 91 17.85 12.21 -36.45
C LYS A 91 18.45 13.23 -37.40
N THR A 92 17.63 13.81 -38.28
CA THR A 92 17.99 14.85 -39.22
C THR A 92 18.42 16.10 -38.46
N LYS A 93 19.58 16.66 -38.84
CA LYS A 93 20.08 17.88 -38.22
C LYS A 93 19.30 19.06 -38.75
N MET A 94 18.85 19.92 -37.85
CA MET A 94 18.11 21.14 -38.21
C MET A 94 18.91 22.38 -37.85
N LYS A 95 18.80 23.41 -38.69
CA LYS A 95 19.42 24.72 -38.52
C LYS A 95 18.66 25.56 -37.49
N PHE A 96 19.37 26.05 -36.48
CA PHE A 96 18.81 26.91 -35.44
C PHE A 96 19.79 28.03 -35.07
N GLN A 97 19.26 29.13 -34.54
CA GLN A 97 20.02 30.21 -33.93
C GLN A 97 20.07 30.01 -32.41
N CYS A 98 21.27 29.96 -31.86
CA CYS A 98 21.48 29.92 -30.41
C CYS A 98 21.23 31.29 -29.79
N SER A 99 20.95 31.33 -28.48
CA SER A 99 20.84 32.57 -27.69
C SER A 99 22.03 33.54 -27.80
N CYS A 100 23.24 33.07 -28.17
CA CYS A 100 24.39 33.94 -28.47
C CYS A 100 24.39 34.52 -29.90
N GLY A 101 23.32 34.34 -30.66
CA GLY A 101 23.19 34.80 -32.05
C GLY A 101 23.80 33.87 -33.11
N LYS A 102 24.61 32.88 -32.73
CA LYS A 102 25.27 31.95 -33.68
C LYS A 102 24.31 30.91 -34.25
N ILE A 103 24.41 30.71 -35.56
CA ILE A 103 23.66 29.68 -36.30
C ILE A 103 24.39 28.33 -36.20
N CYS A 104 23.65 27.27 -35.88
CA CYS A 104 24.17 25.92 -35.65
C CYS A 104 23.23 24.86 -36.24
N PHE A 105 23.72 23.62 -36.32
CA PHE A 105 22.96 22.47 -36.83
C PHE A 105 22.95 21.34 -35.80
N GLN A 106 21.78 20.87 -35.40
CA GLN A 106 21.65 19.76 -34.47
C GLN A 106 20.32 19.03 -34.65
N SER A 107 20.34 17.72 -34.42
CA SER A 107 19.11 16.93 -34.42
C SER A 107 18.35 17.09 -33.10
N ILE A 108 17.04 17.04 -33.17
CA ILE A 108 16.17 17.34 -32.03
C ILE A 108 16.40 16.40 -30.83
N ASN A 109 16.79 15.14 -31.09
CA ASN A 109 17.12 14.15 -30.06
C ASN A 109 18.35 14.52 -29.23
N LYS A 110 19.24 15.38 -29.74
CA LYS A 110 20.46 15.78 -29.03
C LYS A 110 20.27 17.03 -28.18
N LEU A 111 19.13 17.73 -28.28
CA LEU A 111 18.84 18.96 -27.52
C LEU A 111 18.90 18.78 -26.00
N PRO A 112 18.32 17.73 -25.37
CA PRO A 112 18.35 17.58 -23.91
C PRO A 112 19.77 17.51 -23.33
N ASN A 113 20.73 17.03 -24.14
CA ASN A 113 22.11 16.85 -23.71
C ASN A 113 23.03 18.03 -24.08
N ARG A 114 22.67 18.82 -25.10
CA ARG A 114 23.41 19.99 -25.57
C ARG A 114 22.42 21.02 -26.16
N PRO A 115 21.73 21.80 -25.31
CA PRO A 115 20.76 22.81 -25.74
C PRO A 115 21.43 24.16 -26.04
N TYR A 116 22.57 24.18 -26.75
CA TYR A 116 23.33 25.39 -27.02
C TYR A 116 24.40 25.17 -28.09
N CYS A 117 24.89 26.26 -28.70
CA CYS A 117 25.99 26.20 -29.66
C CYS A 117 27.28 25.65 -29.01
N ARG A 118 28.24 25.24 -29.84
CA ARG A 118 29.52 24.69 -29.39
C ARG A 118 30.26 25.63 -28.44
N ASP A 119 30.19 26.94 -28.68
CA ASP A 119 30.91 27.95 -27.91
C ASP A 119 30.24 28.27 -26.58
N CYS A 120 28.91 28.44 -26.54
CA CYS A 120 28.15 28.50 -25.29
C CYS A 120 28.32 27.22 -24.45
N GLY A 121 28.44 26.07 -25.11
CA GLY A 121 28.74 24.80 -24.43
C GLY A 121 30.16 24.71 -23.89
N LYS A 122 31.14 25.40 -24.49
CA LYS A 122 32.49 25.56 -23.92
C LYS A 122 32.45 26.49 -22.70
N GLN A 123 31.75 27.63 -22.80
CA GLN A 123 31.59 28.59 -21.71
C GLN A 123 30.86 28.00 -20.49
N LYS A 124 29.79 27.20 -20.68
CA LYS A 124 29.11 26.51 -19.56
C LYS A 124 29.96 25.39 -18.94
N LYS A 125 30.81 24.70 -19.71
CA LYS A 125 31.76 23.70 -19.18
C LYS A 125 32.91 24.31 -18.37
N LEU A 126 33.19 25.60 -18.57
CA LEU A 126 34.21 26.35 -17.81
C LEU A 126 33.72 26.79 -16.42
N ARG A 127 32.41 26.72 -16.14
CA ARG A 127 31.81 27.07 -14.84
C ARG A 127 31.48 25.85 -13.96
N ASN A 128 32.43 24.96 -13.71
CA ASN A 128 32.36 24.13 -12.50
C ASN A 128 33.00 24.96 -11.37
N PRO A 129 32.25 25.40 -10.34
CA PRO A 129 32.83 26.15 -9.22
C PRO A 129 34.00 25.37 -8.60
N ILE A 130 35.09 26.06 -8.25
CA ILE A 130 36.27 25.46 -7.58
C ILE A 130 35.81 24.65 -6.35
N SER A 131 34.83 25.16 -5.60
CA SER A 131 34.20 24.49 -4.46
C SER A 131 33.57 23.14 -4.82
N GLN A 132 32.90 23.04 -5.97
CA GLN A 132 32.29 21.79 -6.44
C GLN A 132 33.36 20.76 -6.82
N ALA A 133 34.41 21.19 -7.55
CA ALA A 133 35.51 20.31 -7.93
C ALA A 133 36.28 19.77 -6.71
N VAL A 134 36.54 20.63 -5.72
CA VAL A 134 37.18 20.23 -4.45
C VAL A 134 36.30 19.24 -3.70
N ASN A 135 34.97 19.47 -3.64
CA ASN A 135 34.04 18.58 -2.95
C ASN A 135 33.91 17.22 -3.65
N GLU A 136 33.92 17.17 -4.99
CA GLU A 136 33.94 15.92 -5.75
C GLU A 136 35.20 15.09 -5.50
N LEU A 137 36.37 15.74 -5.36
CA LEU A 137 37.63 15.08 -5.02
C LEU A 137 37.61 14.57 -3.58
N SER A 138 37.08 15.35 -2.63
CA SER A 138 36.94 14.93 -1.23
C SER A 138 35.99 13.73 -1.06
N LYS A 139 34.88 13.69 -1.79
CA LYS A 139 33.99 12.49 -1.82
C LYS A 139 34.68 11.22 -2.32
N LYS A 140 35.74 11.36 -3.12
CA LYS A 140 36.55 10.26 -3.62
C LYS A 140 37.77 9.95 -2.74
N GLY A 141 37.89 10.59 -1.57
CA GLY A 141 38.97 10.37 -0.61
C GLY A 141 40.24 11.18 -0.84
N PHE A 142 40.20 12.23 -1.68
CA PHE A 142 41.35 13.10 -1.97
C PHE A 142 41.26 14.42 -1.19
N LYS A 143 42.40 14.88 -0.65
CA LYS A 143 42.49 16.16 0.07
C LYS A 143 43.28 17.18 -0.75
N VAL A 144 42.64 18.25 -1.20
CA VAL A 144 43.30 19.36 -1.93
C VAL A 144 44.02 20.28 -0.94
N LEU A 145 45.29 20.58 -1.17
CA LEU A 145 46.16 21.37 -0.29
C LEU A 145 46.23 22.84 -0.70
N ASN A 146 46.29 23.15 -2.00
CA ASN A 146 46.45 24.51 -2.49
C ASN A 146 45.12 25.26 -2.70
N LYS A 147 44.07 24.95 -1.92
CA LYS A 147 42.70 25.46 -2.13
C LYS A 147 42.61 26.99 -2.25
N SER A 148 43.41 27.72 -1.47
CA SER A 148 43.46 29.18 -1.44
C SER A 148 44.23 29.81 -2.60
N MET A 149 44.97 29.02 -3.37
CA MET A 149 45.82 29.49 -4.47
C MET A 149 45.26 29.11 -5.86
N ILE A 150 44.05 28.52 -5.92
CA ILE A 150 43.39 28.14 -7.18
C ILE A 150 42.69 29.36 -7.75
N VAL A 151 43.23 29.90 -8.85
CA VAL A 151 42.61 31.01 -9.59
C VAL A 151 41.53 30.47 -10.53
N ASP A 152 41.79 29.35 -11.20
CA ASP A 152 40.82 28.64 -12.03
C ASP A 152 41.17 27.14 -12.21
N LEU A 153 40.20 26.31 -12.61
CA LEU A 153 40.38 24.85 -12.76
C LEU A 153 40.98 24.41 -14.11
N VAL A 154 41.33 25.34 -14.99
CA VAL A 154 41.85 25.09 -16.34
C VAL A 154 43.36 25.29 -16.39
N SER A 155 43.83 26.38 -15.78
CA SER A 155 45.21 26.86 -15.76
C SER A 155 45.96 26.45 -14.50
N THR A 156 45.28 26.34 -13.35
CA THR A 156 45.94 26.06 -12.08
C THR A 156 45.96 24.55 -11.79
N PRO A 157 47.14 23.92 -11.63
CA PRO A 157 47.22 22.55 -11.16
C PRO A 157 46.77 22.42 -9.70
N LEU A 158 46.10 21.31 -9.37
CA LEU A 158 45.67 21.01 -8.01
C LEU A 158 46.73 20.17 -7.32
N VAL A 159 47.16 20.61 -6.13
CA VAL A 159 48.02 19.85 -5.23
C VAL A 159 47.12 19.05 -4.31
N ILE A 160 47.17 17.72 -4.37
CA ILE A 160 46.27 16.84 -3.63
C ILE A 160 47.05 15.75 -2.88
N ILE A 161 46.52 15.33 -1.73
CA ILE A 161 46.91 14.10 -1.05
C ILE A 161 46.00 12.98 -1.56
N CYS A 162 46.63 11.96 -2.13
CA CYS A 162 45.97 10.72 -2.54
C CYS A 162 45.61 9.86 -1.32
N THR A 163 44.67 8.93 -1.47
CA THR A 163 44.33 7.92 -0.44
C THR A 163 45.53 7.08 0.01
N CYS A 164 46.61 7.04 -0.77
CA CYS A 164 47.87 6.38 -0.46
C CYS A 164 48.77 7.19 0.50
N GLY A 165 48.42 8.47 0.78
CA GLY A 165 49.22 9.43 1.55
C GLY A 165 50.16 10.29 0.71
N SER A 166 50.43 9.93 -0.55
CA SER A 166 51.34 10.70 -1.42
C SER A 166 50.72 12.02 -1.88
N ILE A 167 51.53 13.06 -1.90
CA ILE A 167 51.20 14.37 -2.47
C ILE A 167 51.46 14.32 -3.98
N ILE A 168 50.49 14.76 -4.76
CA ILE A 168 50.52 14.78 -6.23
C ILE A 168 49.98 16.10 -6.75
N GLU A 169 50.61 16.62 -7.80
CA GLU A 169 50.19 17.83 -8.50
C GLU A 169 49.66 17.48 -9.89
N LYS A 170 48.39 17.77 -10.17
CA LYS A 170 47.75 17.45 -11.44
C LYS A 170 46.69 18.47 -11.84
N MET A 171 46.56 18.70 -13.14
CA MET A 171 45.45 19.48 -13.70
C MET A 171 44.09 18.85 -13.39
N HIS A 172 43.09 19.66 -13.03
CA HIS A 172 41.74 19.19 -12.68
C HIS A 172 41.11 18.28 -13.76
N ARG A 173 41.32 18.59 -15.04
CA ARG A 173 40.87 17.75 -16.17
C ARG A 173 41.42 16.32 -16.12
N ASN A 174 42.66 16.14 -15.65
CA ASN A 174 43.34 14.85 -15.57
C ASN A 174 42.88 14.07 -14.32
N LEU A 175 42.52 14.79 -13.26
CA LEU A 175 41.99 14.21 -12.02
C LEU A 175 40.60 13.58 -12.20
N ARG A 176 39.80 14.05 -13.17
CA ARG A 176 38.49 13.46 -13.49
C ARG A 176 38.61 11.99 -13.93
N TYR A 177 39.69 11.65 -14.63
CA TYR A 177 39.93 10.33 -15.22
C TYR A 177 40.90 9.49 -14.39
N ASN A 178 41.93 10.09 -13.80
CA ASN A 178 42.91 9.38 -12.99
C ASN A 178 43.43 10.24 -11.81
N PRO A 179 42.66 10.31 -10.70
CA PRO A 179 43.01 11.15 -9.56
C PRO A 179 44.14 10.59 -8.66
N LYS A 180 44.61 9.36 -8.87
CA LYS A 180 45.51 8.65 -7.92
C LYS A 180 47.01 8.85 -8.20
N CYS A 181 47.82 8.62 -7.16
CA CYS A 181 49.30 8.58 -7.17
C CYS A 181 49.80 7.29 -7.87
N THR A 182 51.04 7.25 -8.36
CA THR A 182 51.64 6.08 -9.04
C THR A 182 52.38 5.12 -8.09
N CYS A 183 52.15 5.18 -6.77
CA CYS A 183 52.89 4.34 -5.82
C CYS A 183 52.42 2.87 -5.85
N ASP A 184 53.28 1.95 -5.37
CA ASP A 184 53.08 0.50 -5.44
C ASP A 184 51.81 -0.01 -4.71
N LYS A 185 51.29 0.73 -3.72
CA LYS A 185 49.96 0.43 -3.12
C LYS A 185 48.81 0.54 -4.13
N ASN A 186 49.01 1.19 -5.28
CA ASN A 186 48.05 1.27 -6.39
C ASN A 186 48.38 0.30 -7.55
N MET A 187 49.47 -0.47 -7.47
CA MET A 187 49.83 -1.47 -8.49
C MET A 187 49.16 -2.83 -8.28
N GLU A 188 48.40 -3.04 -7.20
CA GLU A 188 47.42 -4.13 -7.14
C GLU A 188 46.08 -3.71 -7.75
N GLN A 189 46.07 -3.86 -9.08
CA GLN A 189 44.99 -4.38 -9.93
C GLN A 189 43.80 -3.47 -10.28
N TYR A 190 43.72 -3.15 -11.58
CA TYR A 190 42.50 -3.50 -12.34
C TYR A 190 42.81 -4.62 -13.33
N THR A 191 43.32 -5.75 -12.85
CA THR A 191 42.84 -7.00 -13.43
C THR A 191 41.38 -7.09 -13.01
N LYS A 192 40.46 -7.03 -13.97
CA LYS A 192 39.08 -7.48 -13.74
C LYS A 192 39.20 -8.84 -13.05
N ILE A 193 38.83 -8.96 -11.77
CA ILE A 193 38.67 -10.26 -11.15
C ILE A 193 37.56 -10.95 -11.96
N THR A 194 37.97 -11.85 -12.83
CA THR A 194 37.06 -12.66 -13.62
C THR A 194 36.69 -13.84 -12.79
N TYR A 195 35.48 -13.81 -12.23
CA TYR A 195 34.91 -14.99 -11.62
C TYR A 195 34.45 -15.93 -12.73
N ASP A 196 34.98 -17.14 -12.73
CA ASP A 196 34.37 -18.28 -13.40
C ASP A 196 33.24 -18.86 -12.52
N ARG A 197 32.51 -19.82 -13.07
CA ARG A 197 31.36 -20.42 -12.40
C ARG A 197 31.77 -21.12 -11.09
N GLU A 198 32.83 -21.91 -11.12
CA GLU A 198 33.30 -22.69 -9.97
C GLU A 198 33.73 -21.78 -8.81
N THR A 199 34.39 -20.66 -9.12
CA THR A 199 34.78 -19.66 -8.13
C THR A 199 33.57 -19.01 -7.48
N LEU A 200 32.51 -18.69 -8.24
CA LEU A 200 31.27 -18.15 -7.67
C LEU A 200 30.54 -19.17 -6.80
N GLU A 201 30.48 -20.43 -7.22
CA GLU A 201 29.89 -21.50 -6.42
C GLU A 201 30.65 -21.70 -5.11
N ARG A 202 31.99 -21.72 -5.13
CA ARG A 202 32.83 -21.82 -3.93
C ARG A 202 32.56 -20.67 -2.96
N ILE A 203 32.63 -19.42 -3.42
CA ILE A 203 32.37 -18.24 -2.57
C ILE A 203 30.95 -18.29 -1.99
N PHE A 204 29.97 -18.74 -2.79
CA PHE A 204 28.60 -18.90 -2.35
C PHE A 204 28.46 -19.95 -1.23
N TRP A 205 29.14 -21.10 -1.35
CA TRP A 205 29.13 -22.15 -0.34
C TRP A 205 29.92 -21.77 0.92
N ASP A 206 31.06 -21.09 0.79
CA ASP A 206 31.83 -20.57 1.92
C ASP A 206 30.99 -19.59 2.76
N TYR A 207 30.24 -18.71 2.09
CA TYR A 207 29.31 -17.81 2.77
C TYR A 207 28.24 -18.57 3.56
N LEU A 208 27.69 -19.66 3.00
CA LEU A 208 26.72 -20.51 3.69
C LEU A 208 27.34 -21.17 4.93
N VAL A 209 28.58 -21.67 4.83
CA VAL A 209 29.28 -22.33 5.94
C VAL A 209 29.45 -21.36 7.11
N ILE A 210 29.84 -20.12 6.82
CA ILE A 210 30.10 -19.07 7.81
C ILE A 210 28.80 -18.52 8.38
N ASN A 211 27.86 -18.13 7.52
CA ASN A 211 26.67 -17.36 7.93
C ASN A 211 25.43 -18.23 8.17
N LYS A 212 25.51 -19.53 7.93
CA LYS A 212 24.41 -20.51 8.03
C LYS A 212 23.15 -20.13 7.23
N ARG A 213 23.31 -19.25 6.23
CA ARG A 213 22.27 -18.80 5.30
C ARG A 213 22.88 -18.46 3.95
N TYR A 214 22.09 -18.49 2.88
CA TYR A 214 22.56 -18.09 1.55
C TYR A 214 22.81 -16.57 1.49
N PRO A 215 23.76 -16.10 0.67
CA PRO A 215 23.86 -14.67 0.39
C PRO A 215 22.61 -14.22 -0.36
N THR A 216 22.05 -13.08 0.01
CA THR A 216 20.98 -12.40 -0.73
C THR A 216 21.59 -11.41 -1.73
N ALA A 217 20.80 -10.93 -2.69
CA ALA A 217 21.26 -9.85 -3.60
C ALA A 217 21.68 -8.58 -2.85
N SER A 218 21.14 -8.34 -1.64
CA SER A 218 21.55 -7.25 -0.76
C SER A 218 22.91 -7.52 -0.12
N ASP A 219 23.16 -8.75 0.34
CA ASP A 219 24.47 -9.14 0.90
C ASP A 219 25.57 -8.99 -0.15
N LEU A 220 25.35 -9.48 -1.38
CA LEU A 220 26.28 -9.32 -2.50
C LEU A 220 26.53 -7.86 -2.91
N LYS A 221 25.62 -6.94 -2.54
CA LYS A 221 25.76 -5.51 -2.82
C LYS A 221 26.50 -4.77 -1.71
N ASN A 222 26.30 -5.18 -0.47
CA ASN A 222 26.73 -4.42 0.71
C ASN A 222 28.01 -5.00 1.35
N ASP A 223 28.34 -6.27 1.11
CA ASP A 223 29.55 -6.90 1.61
C ASP A 223 30.72 -6.74 0.61
N PRO A 224 31.77 -5.97 0.96
CA PRO A 224 32.92 -5.76 0.08
C PRO A 224 33.74 -7.03 -0.20
N LEU A 225 33.58 -8.08 0.61
CA LEU A 225 34.29 -9.36 0.46
C LEU A 225 33.57 -10.32 -0.49
N LEU A 226 32.35 -10.01 -0.92
CA LEU A 226 31.56 -10.81 -1.83
C LEU A 226 31.60 -10.27 -3.27
N PRO A 227 31.49 -11.16 -4.29
CA PRO A 227 31.29 -10.72 -5.66
C PRO A 227 29.96 -9.97 -5.78
N THR A 228 29.98 -8.83 -6.46
CA THR A 228 28.75 -8.11 -6.83
C THR A 228 27.81 -8.97 -7.67
N VAL A 229 26.58 -8.52 -7.93
CA VAL A 229 25.61 -9.28 -8.75
C VAL A 229 26.06 -9.43 -10.22
N ALA A 230 27.01 -8.60 -10.69
CA ALA A 230 27.40 -8.52 -12.10
C ALA A 230 27.99 -9.82 -12.71
N PRO A 231 28.87 -10.58 -12.04
CA PRO A 231 29.38 -11.85 -12.56
C PRO A 231 28.29 -12.91 -12.70
N PHE A 232 27.32 -12.97 -11.77
CA PHE A 232 26.17 -13.87 -11.84
C PHE A 232 25.26 -13.54 -13.04
N ILE A 233 25.00 -12.26 -13.29
CA ILE A 233 24.24 -11.83 -14.48
C ILE A 233 24.97 -12.22 -15.77
N ARG A 234 26.29 -12.01 -15.80
CA ARG A 234 27.10 -12.33 -16.99
C ARG A 234 27.11 -13.83 -17.31
N LEU A 235 27.22 -14.69 -16.31
CA LEU A 235 27.37 -16.14 -16.50
C LEU A 235 26.04 -16.90 -16.57
N CYS A 236 25.04 -16.48 -15.77
CA CYS A 236 23.77 -17.20 -15.61
C CYS A 236 22.55 -16.38 -16.07
N GLY A 237 22.76 -15.16 -16.60
CA GLY A 237 21.71 -14.23 -17.02
C GLY A 237 21.04 -13.48 -15.86
N SER A 238 20.95 -14.08 -14.67
CA SER A 238 20.51 -13.42 -13.44
C SER A 238 20.98 -14.19 -12.20
N TYR A 239 20.94 -13.53 -11.03
CA TYR A 239 21.24 -14.20 -9.76
C TYR A 239 20.21 -15.28 -9.41
N ASP A 240 18.93 -15.03 -9.70
CA ASP A 240 17.86 -16.01 -9.50
C ASP A 240 18.06 -17.26 -10.36
N ASN A 241 18.56 -17.12 -11.59
CA ASN A 241 18.90 -18.27 -12.44
C ASN A 241 20.05 -19.09 -11.86
N PHE A 242 21.09 -18.44 -11.36
CA PHE A 242 22.17 -19.12 -10.65
C PHE A 242 21.64 -19.94 -9.46
N LEU A 243 20.74 -19.36 -8.65
CA LEU A 243 20.11 -20.07 -7.54
C LEU A 243 19.19 -21.22 -7.99
N LYS A 244 18.49 -21.06 -9.12
CA LYS A 244 17.64 -22.12 -9.71
C LYS A 244 18.49 -23.27 -10.24
N GLU A 245 19.61 -22.99 -10.89
CA GLU A 245 20.56 -24.00 -11.37
C GLU A 245 21.14 -24.83 -10.22
N LEU A 246 21.45 -24.19 -9.09
CA LEU A 246 21.85 -24.89 -7.85
C LEU A 246 20.69 -25.55 -7.11
N ASN A 247 19.47 -25.48 -7.65
CA ASN A 247 18.27 -26.05 -7.07
C ASN A 247 17.97 -25.50 -5.66
N LEU A 248 18.25 -24.21 -5.43
CA LEU A 248 18.06 -23.50 -4.14
C LEU A 248 16.89 -22.54 -4.16
N LEU A 249 16.39 -22.17 -5.34
CA LEU A 249 15.24 -21.31 -5.55
C LEU A 249 14.18 -22.05 -6.36
N SER A 250 12.93 -22.08 -5.86
CA SER A 250 11.83 -22.73 -6.56
C SER A 250 11.33 -21.91 -7.76
N ALA A 251 10.56 -22.54 -8.64
CA ALA A 251 10.06 -21.91 -9.87
C ALA A 251 9.25 -20.63 -9.63
N ASN A 252 8.66 -20.47 -8.44
CA ASN A 252 7.89 -19.30 -8.03
C ASN A 252 8.69 -18.29 -7.17
N GLY A 253 10.03 -18.39 -7.15
CA GLY A 253 10.90 -17.39 -6.53
C GLY A 253 11.01 -17.45 -5.01
N TRP A 254 10.75 -18.62 -4.41
CA TRP A 254 10.97 -18.87 -2.99
C TRP A 254 12.26 -19.64 -2.76
N TYR A 255 13.01 -19.27 -1.72
CA TYR A 255 14.17 -20.06 -1.31
C TYR A 255 13.70 -21.40 -0.76
N LYS A 256 14.40 -22.49 -1.08
CA LYS A 256 14.09 -23.80 -0.48
C LYS A 256 14.26 -23.80 1.03
N HIS A 257 15.19 -23.00 1.55
CA HIS A 257 15.31 -22.75 2.99
C HIS A 257 13.99 -22.20 3.56
N ASP A 258 13.43 -21.16 2.94
CA ASP A 258 12.17 -20.55 3.36
C ASP A 258 11.01 -21.54 3.31
N GLU A 259 10.95 -22.39 2.26
CA GLU A 259 9.95 -23.46 2.20
C GLU A 259 10.09 -24.45 3.37
N ASN A 260 11.32 -24.82 3.75
CA ASN A 260 11.57 -25.68 4.91
C ASN A 260 11.24 -24.99 6.23
N VAL A 261 11.50 -23.69 6.37
CA VAL A 261 11.07 -22.88 7.51
C VAL A 261 9.55 -22.93 7.63
N LEU A 262 8.81 -22.75 6.53
CA LEU A 262 7.35 -22.89 6.56
C LEU A 262 6.93 -24.31 6.96
N ARG A 263 7.54 -25.36 6.38
CA ARG A 263 7.21 -26.75 6.74
C ARG A 263 7.42 -27.04 8.22
N LYS A 264 8.42 -26.42 8.85
CA LYS A 264 8.77 -26.64 10.25
C LYS A 264 7.98 -25.78 11.23
N TYR A 265 7.68 -24.53 10.87
CA TYR A 265 7.19 -23.52 11.82
C TYR A 265 5.76 -23.04 11.54
N TYR A 266 5.22 -23.26 10.34
CA TYR A 266 3.87 -22.77 9.99
C TYR A 266 2.76 -23.41 10.84
N ALA A 267 3.00 -24.61 11.37
CA ALA A 267 2.12 -25.30 12.31
C ALA A 267 1.80 -24.46 13.55
N PHE A 268 2.74 -23.64 14.05
CA PHE A 268 2.56 -22.82 15.25
C PHE A 268 1.88 -21.47 14.98
N ASN A 269 1.66 -21.11 13.70
CA ASN A 269 1.09 -19.85 13.22
C ASN A 269 1.67 -18.57 13.87
N ASP A 270 2.91 -18.61 14.34
CA ASP A 270 3.64 -17.42 14.79
C ASP A 270 4.32 -16.76 13.59
N ILE A 271 3.60 -15.81 12.97
CA ILE A 271 4.07 -15.09 11.79
C ILE A 271 5.35 -14.29 12.08
N LYS A 272 5.54 -13.84 13.33
CA LYS A 272 6.73 -13.09 13.73
C LYS A 272 7.94 -14.02 13.79
N LEU A 273 7.82 -15.16 14.47
CA LEU A 273 8.85 -16.19 14.53
C LEU A 273 9.20 -16.74 13.14
N ILE A 274 8.19 -16.95 12.29
CA ILE A 274 8.41 -17.39 10.90
C ILE A 274 9.25 -16.34 10.17
N ASN A 275 8.86 -15.06 10.22
CA ASN A 275 9.62 -13.99 9.58
C ASN A 275 11.05 -13.83 10.11
N GLU A 276 11.28 -14.04 11.40
CA GLU A 276 12.62 -14.04 12.00
C GLU A 276 13.51 -15.18 11.46
N LYS A 277 12.92 -16.24 10.91
CA LYS A 277 13.63 -17.40 10.35
C LYS A 277 13.66 -17.46 8.83
N LEU A 278 12.89 -16.61 8.13
CA LEU A 278 12.95 -16.52 6.67
C LEU A 278 14.23 -15.79 6.22
N MET A 279 14.76 -16.18 5.07
CA MET A 279 15.85 -15.51 4.37
C MET A 279 15.50 -14.06 4.02
N ILE A 280 14.26 -13.83 3.63
CA ILE A 280 13.71 -12.52 3.31
C ILE A 280 12.35 -12.41 4.02
N PRO A 281 12.15 -11.41 4.91
CA PRO A 281 10.85 -11.17 5.53
C PRO A 281 9.74 -10.95 4.49
N ARG A 282 8.57 -11.52 4.72
CA ARG A 282 7.41 -11.47 3.83
C ARG A 282 6.18 -10.99 4.60
N SER A 283 5.20 -10.44 3.89
CA SER A 283 3.90 -10.14 4.49
C SER A 283 3.18 -11.43 4.90
N GLU A 284 2.34 -11.32 5.92
CA GLU A 284 1.52 -12.43 6.42
C GLU A 284 0.72 -13.12 5.29
N SER A 285 0.07 -12.34 4.43
CA SER A 285 -0.70 -12.87 3.30
C SER A 285 0.17 -13.69 2.33
N THR A 286 1.41 -13.25 2.10
CA THR A 286 2.37 -13.93 1.21
C THR A 286 2.84 -15.26 1.82
N ILE A 287 3.09 -15.27 3.13
CA ILE A 287 3.43 -16.49 3.90
C ILE A 287 2.27 -17.49 3.84
N ARG A 288 1.04 -17.03 4.10
CA ARG A 288 -0.17 -17.88 4.05
C ARG A 288 -0.41 -18.47 2.66
N HIS A 289 -0.29 -17.66 1.61
CA HIS A 289 -0.44 -18.14 0.23
C HIS A 289 0.60 -19.20 -0.12
N LYS A 290 1.86 -18.99 0.27
CA LYS A 290 2.91 -19.97 0.03
C LYS A 290 2.68 -21.25 0.83
N ALA A 291 2.33 -21.16 2.11
CA ALA A 291 2.04 -22.31 2.95
C ALA A 291 0.88 -23.15 2.37
N ASN A 292 -0.19 -22.50 1.88
CA ASN A 292 -1.28 -23.17 1.18
C ASN A 292 -0.80 -23.92 -0.07
N SER A 293 0.08 -23.31 -0.87
CA SER A 293 0.65 -23.97 -2.06
C SER A 293 1.53 -25.17 -1.73
N LEU A 294 2.07 -25.23 -0.51
CA LEU A 294 2.88 -26.34 0.00
C LEU A 294 2.02 -27.40 0.73
N GLY A 295 0.70 -27.20 0.81
CA GLY A 295 -0.24 -28.07 1.54
C GLY A 295 -0.11 -27.97 3.06
N LEU A 296 0.46 -26.90 3.59
CA LEU A 296 0.70 -26.74 5.02
C LEU A 296 -0.51 -26.16 5.72
N THR A 297 -0.90 -26.79 6.82
CA THR A 297 -1.96 -26.31 7.71
C THR A 297 -1.35 -25.95 9.07
N VAL A 298 -1.92 -24.95 9.73
CA VAL A 298 -1.67 -24.70 11.15
C VAL A 298 -2.02 -25.95 11.98
N SER A 299 -1.33 -26.19 13.09
CA SER A 299 -1.49 -27.41 13.89
C SER A 299 -2.90 -27.49 14.47
N TYR A 300 -3.34 -28.71 14.76
CA TYR A 300 -4.61 -28.92 15.45
C TYR A 300 -4.62 -28.22 16.81
N GLU A 301 -3.52 -28.28 17.58
CA GLU A 301 -3.42 -27.58 18.87
C GLU A 301 -3.44 -26.05 18.71
N TYR A 302 -2.88 -25.50 17.64
CA TYR A 302 -2.98 -24.07 17.37
C TYR A 302 -4.40 -23.66 16.96
N ARG A 303 -5.04 -24.45 16.09
CA ARG A 303 -6.38 -24.15 15.54
C ARG A 303 -7.48 -24.42 16.56
N TYR A 304 -7.28 -25.36 17.48
CA TYR A 304 -8.32 -25.87 18.37
C TYR A 304 -7.96 -25.92 19.86
N GLY A 305 -6.72 -25.62 20.27
CA GLY A 305 -6.25 -25.72 21.65
C GLY A 305 -6.00 -27.16 22.10
N HIS A 306 -5.47 -27.35 23.32
CA HIS A 306 -5.54 -28.65 23.99
C HIS A 306 -7.01 -28.93 24.34
N ASP A 307 -7.59 -30.00 23.80
CA ASP A 307 -9.00 -30.41 24.05
C ASP A 307 -9.31 -30.82 25.51
N ASN A 308 -8.33 -30.73 26.41
CA ASN A 308 -8.36 -31.30 27.77
C ASN A 308 -8.15 -30.26 28.89
N LEU A 309 -8.59 -29.00 28.73
CA LEU A 309 -8.67 -28.10 29.88
C LEU A 309 -9.63 -28.69 30.91
N ASN A 310 -9.13 -28.96 32.11
CA ASN A 310 -9.94 -29.48 33.20
C ASN A 310 -10.74 -28.35 33.87
N THR A 311 -11.74 -28.71 34.68
CA THR A 311 -12.64 -27.74 35.32
C THR A 311 -11.94 -26.73 36.21
N ASN A 312 -10.80 -27.08 36.83
CA ASN A 312 -10.03 -26.17 37.69
C ASN A 312 -9.20 -25.18 36.88
N GLU A 313 -8.57 -25.63 35.80
CA GLU A 313 -7.83 -24.76 34.87
C GLU A 313 -8.78 -23.72 34.25
N ILE A 314 -9.98 -24.14 33.85
CA ILE A 314 -10.99 -23.23 33.30
C ILE A 314 -11.41 -22.17 34.32
N LYS A 315 -11.65 -22.58 35.58
CA LYS A 315 -11.99 -21.64 36.68
C LYS A 315 -10.87 -20.63 36.90
N GLN A 316 -9.62 -21.08 36.93
CA GLN A 316 -8.46 -20.22 37.13
C GLN A 316 -8.31 -19.20 36.00
N ILE A 317 -8.41 -19.63 34.74
CA ILE A 317 -8.35 -18.75 33.56
C ILE A 317 -9.41 -17.64 33.63
N VAL A 318 -10.64 -17.98 34.04
CA VAL A 318 -11.73 -17.01 34.19
C VAL A 318 -11.44 -16.04 35.32
N TYR A 319 -10.98 -16.53 36.47
CA TYR A 319 -10.66 -15.71 37.63
C TYR A 319 -9.48 -14.74 37.36
N ASP A 320 -8.41 -15.23 36.73
CA ASP A 320 -7.24 -14.43 36.36
C ASP A 320 -7.59 -13.33 35.36
N ASN A 321 -8.44 -13.63 34.38
CA ASN A 321 -8.93 -12.63 33.44
C ASN A 321 -9.78 -11.56 34.13
N TYR A 322 -10.61 -11.94 35.10
CA TYR A 322 -11.37 -10.98 35.89
C TYR A 322 -10.46 -10.08 36.72
N LEU A 323 -9.51 -10.64 37.46
CA LEU A 323 -8.53 -9.88 38.25
C LEU A 323 -7.71 -8.91 37.39
N ARG A 324 -7.35 -9.32 36.16
CA ARG A 324 -6.59 -8.50 35.23
C ARG A 324 -7.41 -7.34 34.66
N LEU A 325 -8.68 -7.58 34.33
CA LEU A 325 -9.51 -6.62 33.61
C LEU A 325 -10.35 -5.73 34.52
N GLN A 326 -10.60 -6.16 35.76
CA GLN A 326 -11.39 -5.43 36.77
C GLN A 326 -12.75 -4.96 36.24
N ARG A 327 -13.36 -5.77 35.36
CA ARG A 327 -14.68 -5.52 34.76
C ARG A 327 -15.41 -6.83 34.45
N PRO A 328 -16.73 -6.81 34.23
CA PRO A 328 -17.46 -7.92 33.66
C PRO A 328 -16.79 -8.51 32.42
N LEU A 329 -16.64 -9.84 32.42
CA LEU A 329 -15.99 -10.58 31.34
C LEU A 329 -16.95 -10.80 30.16
N ALA A 330 -16.44 -10.68 28.95
CA ALA A 330 -17.15 -10.92 27.70
C ALA A 330 -16.54 -12.11 26.94
N MET A 331 -17.26 -12.67 25.97
CA MET A 331 -16.77 -13.76 25.13
C MET A 331 -15.43 -13.44 24.45
N SER A 332 -15.25 -12.18 24.01
CA SER A 332 -14.02 -11.69 23.37
C SER A 332 -12.80 -11.66 24.30
N ASP A 333 -12.98 -11.82 25.62
CA ASP A 333 -11.89 -11.81 26.58
C ASP A 333 -11.19 -13.18 26.68
N PHE A 334 -11.69 -14.19 25.96
CA PHE A 334 -11.18 -15.56 25.94
C PHE A 334 -10.71 -15.94 24.55
N LYS A 335 -9.73 -16.85 24.47
CA LYS A 335 -9.41 -17.51 23.20
C LYS A 335 -10.53 -18.48 22.81
N ASP A 336 -10.69 -18.74 21.51
CA ASP A 336 -11.78 -19.58 20.98
C ASP A 336 -11.86 -20.99 21.61
N TYR A 337 -10.73 -21.60 21.97
CA TYR A 337 -10.71 -22.91 22.62
C TYR A 337 -11.08 -22.85 24.11
N GLU A 338 -10.68 -21.79 24.81
CA GLU A 338 -11.02 -21.54 26.22
C GLU A 338 -12.53 -21.33 26.34
N TYR A 339 -13.12 -20.52 25.47
CA TYR A 339 -14.56 -20.28 25.44
C TYR A 339 -15.36 -21.55 25.09
N ARG A 340 -14.85 -22.38 24.16
CA ARG A 340 -15.44 -23.69 23.87
C ARG A 340 -15.38 -24.64 25.06
N ALA A 341 -14.27 -24.67 25.81
CA ALA A 341 -14.14 -25.46 27.02
C ALA A 341 -15.11 -24.98 28.13
N ILE A 342 -15.27 -23.66 28.30
CA ILE A 342 -16.26 -23.06 29.20
C ILE A 342 -17.67 -23.51 28.82
N LYS A 343 -18.02 -23.45 27.53
CA LYS A 343 -19.33 -23.89 27.03
C LYS A 343 -19.56 -25.39 27.25
N LYS A 344 -18.52 -26.21 27.04
CA LYS A 344 -18.57 -27.67 27.20
C LYS A 344 -18.78 -28.09 28.65
N HIS A 345 -18.03 -27.52 29.60
CA HIS A 345 -18.04 -27.94 31.00
C HIS A 345 -19.05 -27.21 31.88
N PHE A 346 -19.43 -25.97 31.53
CA PHE A 346 -20.29 -25.11 32.36
C PHE A 346 -21.52 -24.57 31.61
N GLY A 347 -21.70 -24.98 30.34
CA GLY A 347 -22.82 -24.58 29.48
C GLY A 347 -22.66 -23.18 28.87
N ASN A 348 -22.34 -22.17 29.68
CA ASN A 348 -22.04 -20.81 29.23
C ASN A 348 -21.18 -20.06 30.26
N LEU A 349 -20.62 -18.92 29.85
CA LEU A 349 -19.76 -18.09 30.70
C LEU A 349 -20.49 -17.54 31.93
N ALA A 350 -21.77 -17.16 31.80
CA ALA A 350 -22.54 -16.60 32.91
C ALA A 350 -22.73 -17.60 34.06
N ASN A 351 -22.96 -18.88 33.75
CA ASN A 351 -23.06 -19.95 34.75
C ASN A 351 -21.76 -20.11 35.54
N LEU A 352 -20.62 -20.05 34.84
CA LEU A 352 -19.32 -20.14 35.48
C LEU A 352 -19.00 -18.89 36.33
N CYS A 353 -19.33 -17.69 35.85
CA CYS A 353 -19.21 -16.47 36.64
C CYS A 353 -20.07 -16.54 37.91
N LYS A 354 -21.29 -17.08 37.85
CA LYS A 354 -22.14 -17.32 39.04
C LYS A 354 -21.48 -18.30 40.02
N LEU A 355 -20.95 -19.41 39.52
CA LEU A 355 -20.27 -20.41 40.34
C LEU A 355 -19.03 -19.85 41.05
N LEU A 356 -18.36 -18.86 40.44
CA LEU A 356 -17.17 -18.20 40.97
C LEU A 356 -17.49 -16.89 41.72
N GLU A 357 -18.76 -16.55 41.91
CA GLU A 357 -19.20 -15.30 42.55
C GLU A 357 -18.63 -14.03 41.88
N LEU A 358 -18.47 -14.07 40.55
CA LEU A 358 -17.97 -12.96 39.72
C LEU A 358 -19.10 -12.16 39.05
N PRO A 359 -18.89 -10.87 38.73
CA PRO A 359 -19.83 -10.06 37.96
C PRO A 359 -20.21 -10.72 36.63
N LEU A 360 -21.50 -10.72 36.32
CA LEU A 360 -22.04 -11.34 35.11
C LEU A 360 -21.59 -10.62 33.84
N PRO A 361 -21.43 -11.33 32.70
CA PRO A 361 -21.10 -10.72 31.42
C PRO A 361 -22.02 -9.57 31.02
N LYS A 362 -21.41 -8.51 30.45
CA LYS A 362 -22.08 -7.28 30.04
C LYS A 362 -23.29 -7.59 29.12
N GLY A 363 -24.48 -7.12 29.49
CA GLY A 363 -25.74 -7.40 28.78
C GLY A 363 -26.57 -8.56 29.35
N GLN A 364 -26.11 -9.23 30.41
CA GLN A 364 -26.87 -10.23 31.17
C GLN A 364 -27.23 -9.78 32.60
N GLU A 365 -27.02 -8.51 32.93
CA GLU A 365 -27.15 -7.98 34.29
C GLU A 365 -28.59 -7.81 34.78
N ASN A 366 -29.61 -8.03 33.95
CA ASN A 366 -30.99 -8.07 34.43
C ASN A 366 -31.89 -8.80 33.44
N ARG A 367 -32.24 -10.06 33.75
CA ARG A 367 -33.41 -10.76 33.23
C ARG A 367 -33.48 -12.08 33.99
N PHE A 368 -34.22 -12.14 35.08
CA PHE A 368 -35.14 -13.23 35.44
C PHE A 368 -35.88 -12.81 36.71
N VAL A 369 -37.19 -12.63 36.58
CA VAL A 369 -38.10 -12.80 37.73
C VAL A 369 -38.07 -14.29 38.05
N GLN A 370 -37.90 -14.66 39.33
CA GLN A 370 -37.96 -16.06 39.75
C GLN A 370 -39.35 -16.61 39.46
N TYR A 371 -39.46 -17.52 38.50
CA TYR A 371 -40.63 -18.38 38.28
C TYR A 371 -40.17 -19.82 38.19
N THR A 372 -41.06 -20.74 38.54
CA THR A 372 -40.84 -22.18 38.41
C THR A 372 -41.36 -22.68 37.07
N ASP A 373 -40.72 -23.68 36.47
CA ASP A 373 -41.18 -24.26 35.20
C ASP A 373 -42.63 -24.77 35.31
N GLN A 374 -43.08 -25.16 36.51
CA GLN A 374 -44.46 -25.59 36.77
C GLN A 374 -45.49 -24.45 36.65
N GLU A 375 -45.16 -23.24 37.10
CA GLU A 375 -46.04 -22.07 36.96
C GLU A 375 -46.19 -21.68 35.49
N LEU A 376 -45.09 -21.72 34.72
CA LEU A 376 -45.11 -21.46 33.28
C LEU A 376 -45.96 -22.49 32.52
N ILE A 377 -45.85 -23.78 32.89
CA ILE A 377 -46.65 -24.85 32.29
C ILE A 377 -48.13 -24.67 32.63
N ASN A 378 -48.45 -24.37 33.89
CA ASN A 378 -49.83 -24.19 34.32
C ASN A 378 -50.49 -22.99 33.63
N ASP A 379 -49.79 -21.86 33.50
CA ASP A 379 -50.29 -20.70 32.75
C ASP A 379 -50.54 -21.03 31.26
N PHE A 380 -49.65 -21.83 30.66
CA PHE A 380 -49.80 -22.28 29.28
C PHE A 380 -50.97 -23.27 29.11
N GLU A 381 -51.11 -24.24 30.01
CA GLU A 381 -52.21 -25.21 30.01
C GLU A 381 -53.58 -24.55 30.27
N ASN A 382 -53.60 -23.44 31.02
CA ASN A 382 -54.77 -22.58 31.20
C ASN A 382 -55.00 -21.59 30.05
N ALA A 383 -54.33 -21.80 28.91
CA ALA A 383 -54.51 -21.05 27.66
C ALA A 383 -54.23 -19.53 27.75
N LEU A 384 -53.30 -19.09 28.60
CA LEU A 384 -52.88 -17.69 28.59
C LEU A 384 -52.20 -17.32 27.25
N PRO A 385 -52.49 -16.13 26.67
CA PRO A 385 -51.83 -15.68 25.46
C PRO A 385 -50.31 -15.58 25.62
N TYR A 386 -49.55 -15.99 24.61
CA TYR A 386 -48.08 -15.98 24.67
C TYR A 386 -47.48 -14.61 24.98
N GLU A 387 -48.17 -13.53 24.62
CA GLU A 387 -47.71 -12.17 24.89
C GLU A 387 -47.88 -11.75 26.36
N GLU A 388 -48.91 -12.30 27.02
CA GLU A 388 -49.11 -12.16 28.46
C GLU A 388 -48.12 -13.02 29.22
N ILE A 389 -47.91 -14.28 28.81
CA ILE A 389 -46.88 -15.16 29.38
C ILE A 389 -45.48 -14.53 29.20
N ARG A 390 -45.20 -13.94 28.02
CA ARG A 390 -43.94 -13.24 27.75
C ARG A 390 -43.73 -12.10 28.74
N SER A 391 -44.75 -11.28 28.96
CA SER A 391 -44.69 -10.12 29.84
C SER A 391 -44.60 -10.53 31.31
N LYS A 392 -45.41 -11.49 31.73
CA LYS A 392 -45.47 -12.03 33.10
C LYS A 392 -44.16 -12.64 33.56
N TYR A 393 -43.48 -13.39 32.68
CA TYR A 393 -42.22 -14.07 32.98
C TYR A 393 -40.98 -13.40 32.37
N ASN A 394 -41.16 -12.20 31.83
CA ASN A 394 -40.13 -11.34 31.26
C ASN A 394 -39.25 -12.02 30.20
N PHE A 395 -39.87 -12.83 29.34
CA PHE A 395 -39.21 -13.44 28.20
C PHE A 395 -38.87 -12.37 27.14
N THR A 396 -37.80 -12.61 26.41
CA THR A 396 -37.28 -11.68 25.39
C THR A 396 -38.18 -11.54 24.17
N SER A 397 -39.03 -12.55 23.91
CA SER A 397 -39.98 -12.63 22.79
C SER A 397 -40.98 -13.76 23.04
N THR A 398 -42.10 -13.78 22.32
CA THR A 398 -43.05 -14.91 22.32
C THR A 398 -42.39 -16.20 21.84
N SER A 399 -41.48 -16.12 20.88
CA SER A 399 -40.67 -17.26 20.43
C SER A 399 -39.80 -17.85 21.55
N ALA A 400 -39.32 -17.04 22.50
CA ALA A 400 -38.55 -17.53 23.64
C ALA A 400 -39.43 -18.33 24.63
N VAL A 401 -40.68 -17.92 24.82
CA VAL A 401 -41.70 -18.68 25.59
C VAL A 401 -41.93 -20.04 24.93
N GLN A 402 -42.20 -20.05 23.63
CA GLN A 402 -42.47 -21.26 22.85
C GLN A 402 -41.29 -22.24 22.87
N ASN A 403 -40.06 -21.74 22.73
CA ASN A 403 -38.87 -22.58 22.80
C ASN A 403 -38.66 -23.18 24.20
N ARG A 404 -38.97 -22.44 25.28
CA ARG A 404 -38.89 -22.95 26.65
C ARG A 404 -39.92 -24.05 26.89
N LEU A 405 -41.18 -23.85 26.50
CA LEU A 405 -42.23 -24.87 26.57
C LEU A 405 -41.90 -26.12 25.74
N ARG A 406 -41.24 -25.96 24.59
CA ARG A 406 -40.75 -27.07 23.77
C ARG A 406 -39.66 -27.88 24.47
N MET A 407 -38.73 -27.22 25.16
CA MET A 407 -37.70 -27.91 25.95
C MET A 407 -38.28 -28.66 27.15
N LEU A 408 -39.40 -28.18 27.69
CA LEU A 408 -40.13 -28.82 28.80
C LEU A 408 -41.04 -29.97 28.33
N GLY A 409 -41.09 -30.27 27.03
CA GLY A 409 -41.88 -31.37 26.47
C GLY A 409 -43.38 -31.08 26.35
N CYS A 410 -43.81 -29.85 26.59
CA CYS A 410 -45.21 -29.42 26.53
C CYS A 410 -45.69 -29.11 25.10
N TYR A 411 -44.75 -29.06 24.14
CA TYR A 411 -45.01 -28.72 22.75
C TYR A 411 -45.03 -29.99 21.89
N LYS A 412 -46.20 -30.36 21.35
CA LYS A 412 -46.31 -31.39 20.31
C LYS A 412 -45.79 -30.81 18.98
N HIS A 413 -45.17 -31.64 18.14
CA HIS A 413 -44.64 -31.25 16.83
C HIS A 413 -45.70 -30.50 15.98
N ASN A 414 -45.27 -29.54 15.16
CA ASN A 414 -46.11 -28.89 14.13
C ASN A 414 -46.50 -29.94 13.07
N ASP A 415 -47.57 -30.68 13.33
CA ASP A 415 -48.22 -31.49 12.32
C ASP A 415 -49.19 -30.59 11.55
N TRP A 416 -48.87 -30.37 10.28
CA TRP A 416 -49.79 -29.77 9.32
C TRP A 416 -51.11 -30.55 9.37
N THR A 417 -52.20 -29.90 9.76
CA THR A 417 -53.50 -30.58 9.77
C THR A 417 -53.97 -30.83 8.34
N GLN A 418 -54.86 -31.80 8.17
CA GLN A 418 -55.43 -32.06 6.85
C GLN A 418 -56.25 -30.86 6.35
N GLU A 419 -56.87 -30.08 7.25
CA GLU A 419 -57.56 -28.83 6.89
C GLU A 419 -56.59 -27.75 6.41
N GLU A 420 -55.46 -27.54 7.09
CA GLU A 420 -54.43 -26.57 6.68
C GLU A 420 -53.83 -26.92 5.31
N ILE A 421 -53.59 -28.22 5.06
CA ILE A 421 -53.10 -28.71 3.76
C ILE A 421 -54.13 -28.46 2.67
N ASN A 422 -55.42 -28.70 2.94
CA ASN A 422 -56.49 -28.46 1.97
C ASN A 422 -56.68 -26.97 1.71
N PHE A 423 -56.64 -26.14 2.75
CA PHE A 423 -56.70 -24.69 2.64
C PHE A 423 -55.54 -24.16 1.78
N LEU A 424 -54.32 -24.62 2.05
CA LEU A 424 -53.14 -24.23 1.28
C LEU A 424 -53.26 -24.66 -0.20
N LYS A 425 -53.78 -25.86 -0.49
CA LYS A 425 -53.99 -26.33 -1.87
C LYS A 425 -54.95 -25.44 -2.68
N VAL A 426 -56.02 -24.96 -2.04
CA VAL A 426 -57.05 -24.15 -2.70
C VAL A 426 -56.61 -22.70 -2.85
N ASN A 427 -55.97 -22.14 -1.82
CA ASN A 427 -55.84 -20.70 -1.69
C ASN A 427 -54.42 -20.16 -1.96
N TYR A 428 -53.39 -21.01 -1.98
CA TYR A 428 -51.99 -20.57 -2.15
C TYR A 428 -51.74 -19.82 -3.47
N SER A 429 -52.47 -20.16 -4.53
CA SER A 429 -52.29 -19.52 -5.85
C SER A 429 -52.81 -18.10 -5.90
N GLN A 430 -53.85 -17.77 -5.11
CA GLN A 430 -54.68 -16.56 -5.26
C GLN A 430 -54.56 -15.57 -4.10
N LEU A 431 -54.46 -16.05 -2.85
CA LEU A 431 -54.48 -15.18 -1.67
C LEU A 431 -53.15 -14.47 -1.42
N ASP A 432 -53.20 -13.25 -0.89
CA ASP A 432 -52.01 -12.50 -0.51
C ASP A 432 -51.34 -13.04 0.75
N TRP A 433 -50.10 -12.61 0.99
CA TRP A 433 -49.30 -13.15 2.10
C TRP A 433 -49.88 -12.83 3.47
N GLU A 434 -50.59 -11.71 3.63
CA GLU A 434 -51.23 -11.34 4.90
C GLU A 434 -52.33 -12.35 5.25
N ASP A 435 -53.25 -12.61 4.33
CA ASP A 435 -54.36 -13.57 4.53
C ASP A 435 -53.87 -15.01 4.76
N LEU A 436 -52.82 -15.42 4.03
CA LEU A 436 -52.23 -16.75 4.20
C LEU A 436 -51.56 -16.93 5.56
N LEU A 437 -50.90 -15.89 6.07
CA LEU A 437 -50.22 -15.94 7.37
C LEU A 437 -51.20 -15.87 8.53
N ASP A 438 -52.29 -15.10 8.38
CA ASP A 438 -53.37 -15.00 9.34
C ASP A 438 -54.07 -16.36 9.54
N TYR A 439 -54.46 -17.01 8.44
CA TYR A 439 -55.20 -18.28 8.52
C TYR A 439 -54.33 -19.46 8.95
N LEU A 440 -53.11 -19.58 8.42
CA LEU A 440 -52.28 -20.78 8.64
C LEU A 440 -51.46 -20.72 9.93
N SER A 441 -51.29 -19.55 10.56
CA SER A 441 -50.47 -19.39 11.78
C SER A 441 -49.05 -20.00 11.69
N HIS A 442 -48.57 -20.30 10.47
CA HIS A 442 -47.27 -20.87 10.15
C HIS A 442 -46.34 -19.77 9.65
N SER A 443 -45.03 -19.90 9.90
CA SER A 443 -44.06 -18.95 9.35
C SER A 443 -44.07 -18.97 7.81
N LYS A 444 -43.72 -17.84 7.19
CA LYS A 444 -43.64 -17.72 5.72
C LYS A 444 -42.76 -18.79 5.08
N ASP A 445 -41.62 -19.09 5.70
CA ASP A 445 -40.70 -20.14 5.21
C ASP A 445 -41.30 -21.55 5.36
N THR A 446 -42.03 -21.81 6.44
CA THR A 446 -42.75 -23.08 6.65
C THR A 446 -43.81 -23.30 5.57
N ILE A 447 -44.57 -22.26 5.23
CA ILE A 447 -45.59 -22.30 4.17
C ILE A 447 -44.94 -22.51 2.79
N LEU A 448 -43.85 -21.79 2.47
CA LEU A 448 -43.12 -21.94 1.22
C LEU A 448 -42.58 -23.37 1.04
N HIS A 449 -42.00 -23.93 2.10
CA HIS A 449 -41.48 -25.29 2.07
C HIS A 449 -42.60 -26.32 1.86
N LYS A 450 -43.73 -26.19 2.58
CA LYS A 450 -44.88 -27.08 2.41
C LYS A 450 -45.50 -26.96 1.02
N ALA A 451 -45.69 -25.74 0.52
CA ALA A 451 -46.23 -25.51 -0.83
C ALA A 451 -45.33 -26.12 -1.91
N SER A 452 -44.00 -26.03 -1.74
CA SER A 452 -43.04 -26.70 -2.63
C SER A 452 -43.16 -28.23 -2.58
N GLN A 453 -43.32 -28.81 -1.39
CA GLN A 453 -43.53 -30.26 -1.23
C GLN A 453 -44.85 -30.73 -1.86
N LEU A 454 -45.87 -29.88 -1.85
CA LEU A 454 -47.18 -30.13 -2.46
C LEU A 454 -47.26 -29.75 -3.95
N GLY A 455 -46.18 -29.21 -4.53
CA GLY A 455 -46.12 -28.80 -5.95
C GLY A 455 -46.93 -27.56 -6.31
N LEU A 456 -47.35 -26.75 -5.33
CA LEU A 456 -48.20 -25.57 -5.52
C LEU A 456 -47.38 -24.37 -6.03
N ARG A 457 -47.98 -23.52 -6.88
CA ARG A 457 -47.36 -22.30 -7.42
C ARG A 457 -48.30 -21.09 -7.30
N ARG A 458 -47.73 -19.90 -7.10
CA ARG A 458 -48.49 -18.64 -7.00
C ARG A 458 -48.74 -18.01 -8.36
N GLU A 459 -49.93 -17.44 -8.59
CA GLU A 459 -50.29 -16.78 -9.86
C GLU A 459 -49.67 -15.39 -10.01
N ASN A 460 -49.26 -14.74 -8.92
CA ASN A 460 -48.59 -13.44 -8.89
C ASN A 460 -47.24 -13.43 -9.66
N TYR A 461 -46.76 -14.58 -10.16
CA TYR A 461 -45.61 -14.69 -11.05
C TYR A 461 -45.93 -14.48 -12.53
N HIS A 462 -47.21 -14.50 -12.93
CA HIS A 462 -47.63 -14.29 -14.30
C HIS A 462 -47.64 -12.80 -14.64
N TRP A 463 -47.02 -12.41 -15.76
CA TRP A 463 -47.08 -11.04 -16.28
C TRP A 463 -48.22 -10.95 -17.29
N THR A 464 -49.12 -9.98 -17.14
CA THR A 464 -50.22 -9.75 -18.09
C THR A 464 -49.75 -8.94 -19.30
N THR A 465 -50.52 -8.95 -20.39
CA THR A 465 -50.21 -8.15 -21.59
C THR A 465 -50.10 -6.66 -21.27
N HIS A 466 -51.00 -6.14 -20.43
CA HIS A 466 -50.97 -4.75 -19.99
C HIS A 466 -49.72 -4.42 -19.17
N GLU A 467 -49.31 -5.29 -18.23
CA GLU A 467 -48.08 -5.08 -17.47
C GLU A 467 -46.83 -5.11 -18.35
N LEU A 468 -46.84 -5.93 -19.41
CA LEU A 468 -45.76 -5.97 -20.40
C LEU A 468 -45.72 -4.67 -21.23
N GLU A 469 -46.86 -4.08 -21.57
CA GLU A 469 -46.94 -2.79 -22.25
C GLU A 469 -46.40 -1.66 -21.36
N VAL A 470 -46.84 -1.58 -20.11
CA VAL A 470 -46.35 -0.61 -19.12
C VAL A 470 -44.84 -0.76 -18.93
N LEU A 471 -44.35 -2.00 -18.83
CA LEU A 471 -42.92 -2.29 -18.73
C LEU A 471 -42.15 -1.83 -19.99
N ARG A 472 -42.68 -2.05 -21.20
CA ARG A 472 -42.04 -1.63 -22.47
C ARG A 472 -41.96 -0.12 -22.61
N GLN A 473 -43.02 0.59 -22.20
CA GLN A 473 -43.11 2.04 -22.36
C GLN A 473 -42.26 2.78 -21.33
N LEU A 474 -42.35 2.39 -20.05
CA LEU A 474 -41.81 3.21 -18.96
C LEU A 474 -40.39 2.80 -18.53
N TYR A 475 -39.99 1.55 -18.77
CA TYR A 475 -38.67 1.09 -18.34
C TYR A 475 -37.54 1.74 -19.14
N ILE A 476 -37.76 2.05 -20.43
CA ILE A 476 -36.75 2.65 -21.32
C ILE A 476 -36.36 4.06 -20.85
N SER A 477 -37.33 4.89 -20.45
CA SER A 477 -37.12 6.29 -20.09
C SER A 477 -36.86 6.51 -18.59
N GLY A 478 -37.52 5.76 -17.70
CA GLY A 478 -37.48 6.00 -16.25
C GLY A 478 -36.99 4.81 -15.40
N GLY A 479 -36.59 3.71 -16.03
CA GLY A 479 -36.09 2.51 -15.36
C GLY A 479 -37.09 1.88 -14.39
N THR A 480 -36.58 1.16 -13.39
CA THR A 480 -37.40 0.43 -12.42
C THR A 480 -38.35 1.34 -11.63
N ARG A 481 -37.93 2.57 -11.32
CA ARG A 481 -38.70 3.52 -10.50
C ARG A 481 -40.01 3.92 -11.19
N ALA A 482 -39.96 4.28 -12.47
CA ALA A 482 -41.14 4.66 -13.24
C ALA A 482 -42.14 3.51 -13.43
N VAL A 483 -41.64 2.27 -13.51
CA VAL A 483 -42.51 1.09 -13.62
C VAL A 483 -43.18 0.75 -12.29
N ILE A 484 -42.48 0.90 -11.15
CA ILE A 484 -43.05 0.66 -9.82
C ILE A 484 -44.21 1.61 -9.52
N GLU A 485 -44.11 2.86 -9.97
CA GLU A 485 -45.17 3.86 -9.78
C GLU A 485 -46.50 3.45 -10.44
N LYS A 486 -46.45 2.72 -11.56
CA LYS A 486 -47.64 2.20 -12.25
C LYS A 486 -48.00 0.75 -11.87
N LEU A 487 -47.03 -0.03 -11.39
CA LEU A 487 -47.19 -1.42 -10.97
C LEU A 487 -46.68 -1.61 -9.52
N PRO A 488 -47.33 -1.01 -8.51
CA PRO A 488 -46.83 -0.98 -7.13
C PRO A 488 -46.79 -2.36 -6.46
N HIS A 489 -47.61 -3.31 -6.94
CA HIS A 489 -47.61 -4.71 -6.52
C HIS A 489 -46.40 -5.50 -7.05
N ARG A 490 -45.57 -4.92 -7.93
CA ARG A 490 -44.38 -5.59 -8.48
C ARG A 490 -43.13 -5.17 -7.73
N SER A 491 -42.35 -6.16 -7.28
CA SER A 491 -41.05 -5.88 -6.67
C SER A 491 -40.03 -5.36 -7.70
N PRO A 492 -39.09 -4.49 -7.28
CA PRO A 492 -37.99 -4.02 -8.14
C PRO A 492 -37.23 -5.16 -8.83
N TYR A 493 -37.04 -6.27 -8.11
CA TYR A 493 -36.36 -7.45 -8.60
C TYR A 493 -37.14 -8.16 -9.73
N SER A 494 -38.46 -8.29 -9.59
CA SER A 494 -39.33 -8.89 -10.61
C SER A 494 -39.30 -8.07 -11.90
N ILE A 495 -39.39 -6.74 -11.79
CA ILE A 495 -39.35 -5.80 -12.91
C ILE A 495 -38.03 -5.91 -13.67
N ASN A 496 -36.89 -5.82 -12.97
CA ASN A 496 -35.57 -5.93 -13.59
C ASN A 496 -35.35 -7.27 -14.28
N THR A 497 -35.79 -8.36 -13.64
CA THR A 497 -35.69 -9.71 -14.19
C THR A 497 -36.53 -9.86 -15.45
N LYS A 498 -37.75 -9.32 -15.47
CA LYS A 498 -38.63 -9.40 -16.64
C LYS A 498 -38.14 -8.50 -17.77
N ALA A 499 -37.72 -7.27 -17.50
CA ALA A 499 -37.15 -6.36 -18.50
C ALA A 499 -35.94 -7.00 -19.20
N SER A 500 -35.03 -7.59 -18.43
CA SER A 500 -33.86 -8.31 -18.94
C SER A 500 -34.25 -9.50 -19.83
N LYS A 501 -35.24 -10.31 -19.43
CA LYS A 501 -35.76 -11.43 -20.24
C LYS A 501 -36.39 -10.99 -21.56
N LEU A 502 -36.95 -9.78 -21.60
CA LEU A 502 -37.57 -9.21 -22.80
C LEU A 502 -36.60 -8.38 -23.66
N GLY A 503 -35.33 -8.27 -23.23
CA GLY A 503 -34.32 -7.44 -23.90
C GLY A 503 -34.56 -5.93 -23.79
N ILE A 504 -35.43 -5.49 -22.86
CA ILE A 504 -35.73 -4.08 -22.65
C ILE A 504 -34.64 -3.50 -21.76
N ASN A 505 -33.92 -2.49 -22.27
CA ASN A 505 -32.81 -1.86 -21.58
C ASN A 505 -33.12 -0.37 -21.38
N ASN A 506 -32.75 0.16 -20.22
CA ASN A 506 -32.89 1.57 -19.87
C ASN A 506 -31.58 2.37 -20.10
N ARG A 507 -30.58 1.75 -20.73
CA ARG A 507 -29.34 2.42 -21.12
C ARG A 507 -29.57 3.17 -22.43
N ILE A 508 -29.30 4.48 -22.42
CA ILE A 508 -29.27 5.30 -23.64
C ILE A 508 -28.24 4.68 -24.61
N PRO A 509 -28.56 4.41 -25.88
CA PRO A 509 -27.58 3.95 -26.87
C PRO A 509 -26.56 5.04 -27.19
N TRP A 510 -25.29 4.69 -27.47
CA TRP A 510 -24.31 5.67 -27.96
C TRP A 510 -24.62 6.03 -29.41
N SER A 511 -24.76 7.33 -29.70
CA SER A 511 -24.93 7.79 -31.08
C SER A 511 -23.60 7.72 -31.84
N ASN A 512 -23.66 7.64 -33.17
CA ASN A 512 -22.44 7.71 -33.99
C ASN A 512 -21.65 8.99 -33.73
N GLN A 513 -22.35 10.11 -33.50
CA GLN A 513 -21.73 11.39 -33.16
C GLN A 513 -21.05 11.34 -31.78
N ASP A 514 -21.69 10.77 -30.76
CA ASP A 514 -21.11 10.62 -29.41
C ASP A 514 -19.83 9.78 -29.46
N VAL A 515 -19.82 8.73 -30.28
CA VAL A 515 -18.65 7.86 -30.46
C VAL A 515 -17.50 8.61 -31.13
N ILE A 516 -17.79 9.42 -32.15
CA ILE A 516 -16.77 10.25 -32.83
C ILE A 516 -16.19 11.25 -31.83
N THR A 517 -17.05 12.02 -31.16
CA THR A 517 -16.63 12.99 -30.14
C THR A 517 -15.80 12.31 -29.06
N LEU A 518 -16.24 11.16 -28.53
CA LEU A 518 -15.51 10.43 -27.49
C LEU A 518 -14.12 9.99 -27.95
N LYS A 519 -13.96 9.52 -29.20
CA LYS A 519 -12.65 9.14 -29.75
C LYS A 519 -11.67 10.32 -29.78
N GLU A 520 -12.18 11.51 -30.07
CA GLU A 520 -11.38 12.74 -30.16
C GLU A 520 -10.98 13.24 -28.78
N VAL A 521 -11.92 13.31 -27.83
CA VAL A 521 -11.69 13.97 -26.53
C VAL A 521 -11.14 13.03 -25.46
N TYR A 522 -11.46 11.73 -25.51
CA TYR A 522 -11.09 10.78 -24.44
C TYR A 522 -9.59 10.70 -24.13
N PRO A 523 -8.66 10.72 -25.12
CA PRO A 523 -7.23 10.59 -24.84
C PRO A 523 -6.66 11.67 -23.92
N THR A 524 -7.24 12.87 -23.91
CA THR A 524 -6.69 14.05 -23.20
C THR A 524 -7.61 14.60 -22.12
N SER A 525 -8.90 14.27 -22.13
CA SER A 525 -9.87 14.80 -21.16
C SER A 525 -9.88 14.04 -19.84
N THR A 526 -10.15 14.76 -18.75
CA THR A 526 -10.41 14.16 -17.43
C THR A 526 -11.84 13.63 -17.35
N ILE A 527 -12.15 12.83 -16.33
CA ILE A 527 -13.51 12.28 -16.20
C ILE A 527 -14.55 13.39 -15.98
N THR A 528 -14.16 14.45 -15.28
CA THR A 528 -15.00 15.63 -15.01
C THR A 528 -15.40 16.34 -16.30
N GLU A 529 -14.46 16.55 -17.22
CA GLU A 529 -14.74 17.16 -18.53
C GLU A 529 -15.62 16.27 -19.40
N LEU A 530 -15.39 14.96 -19.37
CA LEU A 530 -16.21 14.00 -20.10
C LEU A 530 -17.64 13.98 -19.58
N LEU A 531 -17.87 14.12 -18.28
CA LEU A 531 -19.22 14.24 -17.71
C LEU A 531 -19.91 15.54 -18.11
N LYS A 532 -19.16 16.65 -18.27
CA LYS A 532 -19.72 17.91 -18.80
C LYS A 532 -20.11 17.79 -20.28
N LEU A 533 -19.31 17.05 -21.07
CA LEU A 533 -19.58 16.82 -22.50
C LEU A 533 -20.67 15.78 -22.74
N PHE A 534 -20.85 14.83 -21.83
CA PHE A 534 -21.83 13.76 -21.90
C PHE A 534 -22.71 13.73 -20.64
N PRO A 535 -23.55 14.76 -20.39
CA PRO A 535 -24.28 14.93 -19.13
C PRO A 535 -25.29 13.80 -18.86
N GLU A 536 -25.84 13.19 -19.91
CA GLU A 536 -26.76 12.05 -19.81
C GLU A 536 -26.04 10.70 -19.59
N ARG A 537 -24.71 10.72 -19.42
CA ARG A 537 -23.89 9.52 -19.25
C ARG A 537 -23.25 9.48 -17.88
N SER A 538 -23.23 8.29 -17.29
CA SER A 538 -22.41 8.03 -16.11
C SER A 538 -20.94 7.82 -16.48
N ALA A 539 -20.04 8.11 -15.54
CA ALA A 539 -18.61 7.86 -15.69
C ALA A 539 -18.30 6.40 -16.06
N ILE A 540 -19.08 5.46 -15.54
CA ILE A 540 -18.98 4.04 -15.85
C ILE A 540 -19.33 3.78 -17.31
N SER A 541 -20.43 4.37 -17.81
CA SER A 541 -20.84 4.23 -19.22
C SER A 541 -19.77 4.75 -20.18
N ILE A 542 -19.19 5.91 -19.88
CA ILE A 542 -18.12 6.54 -20.67
C ILE A 542 -16.87 5.65 -20.67
N ASN A 543 -16.44 5.17 -19.50
CA ASN A 543 -15.25 4.32 -19.40
C ASN A 543 -15.43 2.96 -20.05
N SER A 544 -16.60 2.34 -19.96
CA SER A 544 -16.86 1.07 -20.65
C SER A 544 -16.94 1.26 -22.15
N MET A 545 -17.55 2.33 -22.65
CA MET A 545 -17.53 2.62 -24.09
C MET A 545 -16.10 2.84 -24.57
N ALA A 546 -15.34 3.70 -23.88
CA ALA A 546 -13.97 4.02 -24.28
C ALA A 546 -13.02 2.82 -24.19
N ASN A 547 -13.00 2.07 -23.08
CA ASN A 547 -12.03 1.01 -22.85
C ASN A 547 -12.47 -0.34 -23.44
N ASP A 548 -13.72 -0.74 -23.21
CA ASP A 548 -14.19 -2.11 -23.51
C ASP A 548 -14.70 -2.24 -24.96
N THR A 549 -15.23 -1.14 -25.54
CA THR A 549 -15.82 -1.16 -26.88
C THR A 549 -14.92 -0.52 -27.94
N LEU A 550 -14.30 0.62 -27.61
CA LEU A 550 -13.49 1.40 -28.55
C LEU A 550 -11.97 1.24 -28.35
N GLU A 551 -11.55 0.54 -27.29
CA GLU A 551 -10.14 0.31 -26.92
C GLU A 551 -9.27 1.58 -26.86
N LEU A 552 -9.87 2.72 -26.50
CA LEU A 552 -9.21 3.99 -26.37
C LEU A 552 -8.26 3.99 -25.17
N LYS A 553 -7.16 4.74 -25.29
CA LYS A 553 -6.17 4.88 -24.22
C LYS A 553 -5.94 6.34 -23.90
N LYS A 554 -5.83 6.66 -22.62
CA LYS A 554 -5.38 7.96 -22.15
C LYS A 554 -3.95 8.23 -22.62
N ASN A 555 -3.70 9.43 -23.12
CA ASN A 555 -2.35 9.94 -23.31
C ASN A 555 -1.77 10.24 -21.92
N LYS A 556 -0.93 9.33 -21.41
CA LYS A 556 -0.46 9.36 -20.02
C LYS A 556 0.23 10.66 -19.61
N GLU A 557 0.97 11.31 -20.50
CA GLU A 557 1.67 12.56 -20.18
C GLU A 557 0.68 13.72 -20.05
N VAL A 558 -0.12 13.98 -21.11
CA VAL A 558 -1.12 15.06 -21.12
C VAL A 558 -2.18 14.85 -20.05
N TYR A 559 -2.68 13.62 -19.91
CA TYR A 559 -3.68 13.27 -18.89
C TYR A 559 -3.11 13.42 -17.47
N SER A 560 -1.87 12.98 -17.22
CA SER A 560 -1.23 13.13 -15.91
C SER A 560 -1.07 14.60 -15.53
N ASP A 561 -0.56 15.42 -16.43
CA ASP A 561 -0.28 16.82 -16.12
C ASP A 561 -1.56 17.63 -15.93
N LYS A 562 -2.57 17.38 -16.78
CA LYS A 562 -3.89 18.00 -16.63
C LYS A 562 -4.60 17.57 -15.35
N LEU A 563 -4.55 16.28 -15.00
CA LEU A 563 -5.11 15.77 -13.74
C LEU A 563 -4.40 16.37 -12.52
N LYS A 564 -3.07 16.51 -12.56
CA LYS A 564 -2.31 17.19 -11.49
C LYS A 564 -2.73 18.64 -11.35
N SER A 565 -2.94 19.36 -12.45
CA SER A 565 -3.40 20.75 -12.43
C SER A 565 -4.80 20.90 -11.82
N GLU A 566 -5.75 20.03 -12.21
CA GLU A 566 -7.11 20.04 -11.62
C GLU A 566 -7.07 19.76 -10.11
N ILE A 567 -6.30 18.75 -9.68
CA ILE A 567 -6.16 18.41 -8.25
C ILE A 567 -5.47 19.55 -7.48
N LYS A 568 -4.48 20.22 -8.07
CA LYS A 568 -3.85 21.40 -7.44
C LYS A 568 -4.87 22.51 -7.20
N LEU A 569 -5.73 22.79 -8.18
CA LEU A 569 -6.76 23.83 -8.04
C LEU A 569 -7.74 23.49 -6.92
N GLU A 570 -8.25 22.26 -6.88
CA GLU A 570 -9.14 21.78 -5.82
C GLU A 570 -8.49 21.90 -4.43
N LEU A 571 -7.22 21.51 -4.30
CA LEU A 571 -6.47 21.64 -3.04
C LEU A 571 -6.29 23.10 -2.63
N ILE A 572 -6.00 24.01 -3.57
CA ILE A 572 -5.91 25.45 -3.28
C ILE A 572 -7.25 25.99 -2.80
N GLU A 573 -8.34 25.66 -3.49
CA GLU A 573 -9.70 26.10 -3.14
C GLU A 573 -10.07 25.68 -1.71
N ASN A 574 -9.86 24.39 -1.39
CA ASN A 574 -10.15 23.87 -0.06
C ASN A 574 -9.29 24.55 1.02
N LEU A 575 -8.04 24.88 0.72
CA LEU A 575 -7.14 25.56 1.66
C LEU A 575 -7.54 27.01 1.90
N VAL A 576 -7.99 27.71 0.85
CA VAL A 576 -8.52 29.08 0.94
C VAL A 576 -9.83 29.10 1.72
N GLU A 577 -10.72 28.13 1.51
CA GLU A 577 -11.98 28.00 2.24
C GLU A 577 -11.74 27.78 3.73
N LEU A 578 -10.89 26.80 4.09
CA LEU A 578 -10.52 26.56 5.48
C LEU A 578 -9.83 27.78 6.12
N SER A 579 -9.03 28.53 5.35
CA SER A 579 -8.40 29.75 5.85
C SER A 579 -9.42 30.84 6.18
N LYS A 580 -10.53 30.93 5.43
CA LYS A 580 -11.63 31.87 5.72
C LYS A 580 -12.38 31.44 6.96
N GLU A 581 -12.64 30.15 7.13
CA GLU A 581 -13.30 29.60 8.32
C GLU A 581 -12.48 29.83 9.61
N LEU A 582 -11.17 29.68 9.54
CA LEU A 582 -10.28 29.81 10.70
C LEU A 582 -9.75 31.25 10.93
N GLU A 583 -10.06 32.17 10.02
CA GLU A 583 -9.55 33.56 10.01
C GLU A 583 -8.01 33.68 10.08
N LYS A 584 -7.29 32.62 9.68
CA LYS A 584 -5.83 32.53 9.69
C LYS A 584 -5.36 31.47 8.69
N THR A 585 -4.07 31.46 8.35
CA THR A 585 -3.49 30.38 7.55
C THR A 585 -3.58 29.06 8.33
N PRO A 586 -4.29 28.03 7.85
CA PRO A 586 -4.45 26.77 8.57
C PRO A 586 -3.09 26.12 8.85
N SER A 587 -2.89 25.56 10.03
CA SER A 587 -1.73 24.74 10.36
C SER A 587 -1.86 23.33 9.77
N ILE A 588 -0.74 22.59 9.72
CA ILE A 588 -0.74 21.19 9.26
C ILE A 588 -1.70 20.34 10.10
N ASP A 589 -1.77 20.58 11.42
CA ASP A 589 -2.64 19.83 12.31
C ASP A 589 -4.12 20.18 12.08
N GLU A 590 -4.45 21.45 11.84
CA GLU A 590 -5.81 21.88 11.52
C GLU A 590 -6.27 21.33 10.17
N VAL A 591 -5.40 21.30 9.15
CA VAL A 591 -5.70 20.62 7.88
C VAL A 591 -6.00 19.13 8.09
N ASN A 592 -5.22 18.45 8.92
CA ASN A 592 -5.45 17.02 9.22
C ASN A 592 -6.73 16.77 10.04
N GLN A 593 -7.20 17.75 10.81
CA GLN A 593 -8.40 17.64 11.65
C GLN A 593 -9.68 18.02 10.91
N HIS A 594 -9.63 19.04 10.06
CA HIS A 594 -10.81 19.64 9.42
C HIS A 594 -11.07 19.15 8.00
N MET A 595 -10.06 18.58 7.32
CA MET A 595 -10.17 18.18 5.92
C MET A 595 -10.10 16.67 5.75
N SER A 596 -10.90 16.14 4.82
CA SER A 596 -10.81 14.73 4.40
C SER A 596 -9.48 14.43 3.69
N CYS A 597 -8.94 15.41 2.97
CA CYS A 597 -7.59 15.35 2.39
C CYS A 597 -6.56 15.90 3.40
N GLY A 598 -5.87 15.00 4.11
CA GLY A 598 -4.81 15.38 5.04
C GLY A 598 -3.63 16.12 4.38
N ALA A 599 -2.77 16.72 5.19
CA ALA A 599 -1.66 17.59 4.80
C ALA A 599 -0.70 16.96 3.78
N MET A 600 -0.57 15.63 3.78
CA MET A 600 0.24 14.87 2.81
C MET A 600 -0.16 15.10 1.35
N SER A 601 -1.43 15.41 1.07
CA SER A 601 -1.89 15.74 -0.27
C SER A 601 -1.19 16.99 -0.79
N TYR A 602 -1.05 18.02 0.05
CA TYR A 602 -0.36 19.26 -0.29
C TYR A 602 1.14 19.03 -0.51
N PHE A 603 1.81 18.24 0.33
CA PHE A 603 3.22 17.88 0.10
C PHE A 603 3.43 17.18 -1.26
N ARG A 604 2.49 16.32 -1.66
CA ARG A 604 2.60 15.54 -2.89
C ARG A 604 2.48 16.39 -4.16
N TYR A 605 1.64 17.43 -4.16
CA TYR A 605 1.38 18.24 -5.35
C TYR A 605 2.15 19.58 -5.36
N PHE A 606 2.59 20.08 -4.21
CA PHE A 606 3.22 21.40 -4.06
C PHE A 606 4.65 21.34 -3.51
N ASP A 607 5.22 20.15 -3.33
CA ASP A 607 6.53 19.87 -2.71
C ASP A 607 6.66 20.27 -1.22
N SER A 608 5.85 21.20 -0.72
CA SER A 608 5.75 21.54 0.69
C SER A 608 4.40 22.17 1.04
N TYR A 609 4.00 22.08 2.31
CA TYR A 609 2.81 22.78 2.81
C TYR A 609 2.93 24.31 2.68
N SER A 610 4.12 24.86 2.96
CA SER A 610 4.38 26.30 2.79
C SER A 610 4.23 26.75 1.33
N ALA A 611 4.66 25.94 0.37
CA ALA A 611 4.46 26.23 -1.06
C ALA A 611 2.98 26.20 -1.45
N ALA A 612 2.20 25.25 -0.91
CA ALA A 612 0.75 25.25 -1.10
C ALA A 612 0.08 26.50 -0.53
N CYS A 613 0.48 26.95 0.67
CA CYS A 613 -0.02 28.21 1.25
C CYS A 613 0.30 29.41 0.37
N MET A 614 1.54 29.51 -0.14
CA MET A 614 1.94 30.61 -1.03
C MET A 614 1.15 30.60 -2.35
N GLU A 615 0.96 29.43 -2.97
CA GLU A 615 0.19 29.29 -4.21
C GLU A 615 -1.30 29.59 -4.00
N ALA A 616 -1.82 29.35 -2.79
CA ALA A 616 -3.15 29.74 -2.35
C ALA A 616 -3.29 31.23 -1.95
N GLY A 617 -2.22 32.02 -2.04
CA GLY A 617 -2.22 33.43 -1.64
C GLY A 617 -2.24 33.67 -0.12
N LEU A 618 -1.89 32.65 0.67
CA LEU A 618 -1.84 32.70 2.12
C LEU A 618 -0.41 32.90 2.63
N THR A 619 -0.26 33.59 3.76
CA THR A 619 1.05 33.73 4.42
C THR A 619 1.41 32.44 5.16
N PRO A 620 2.50 31.72 4.82
CA PRO A 620 2.82 30.45 5.47
C PRO A 620 3.03 30.60 6.98
N ASN A 621 2.56 29.61 7.75
CA ASN A 621 2.81 29.55 9.19
C ASN A 621 4.32 29.55 9.48
N GLN A 622 4.75 30.36 10.45
CA GLN A 622 6.14 30.34 10.91
C GLN A 622 6.44 28.99 11.57
N SER A 623 7.63 28.43 11.30
CA SER A 623 8.06 27.16 11.90
C SER A 623 7.98 27.22 13.43
N LEU A 624 7.20 26.29 14.01
CA LEU A 624 7.07 26.08 15.47
C LEU A 624 8.43 25.74 16.13
N TYR A 625 9.37 25.23 15.34
CA TYR A 625 10.76 25.05 15.75
C TYR A 625 11.51 26.27 15.27
N GLY A 626 11.92 27.10 16.22
CA GLY A 626 12.54 28.42 15.97
C GLY A 626 13.62 28.36 14.90
N LYS A 627 13.91 29.53 14.32
CA LYS A 627 15.01 29.74 13.35
C LYS A 627 16.16 28.80 13.68
N SER A 628 16.56 27.95 12.74
CA SER A 628 17.77 27.13 12.84
C SER A 628 18.98 28.05 12.99
N PHE A 629 19.25 28.46 14.22
CA PHE A 629 20.48 29.16 14.58
C PHE A 629 21.55 28.09 14.71
N SER A 630 22.16 27.72 13.59
CA SER A 630 23.46 27.06 13.59
C SER A 630 24.46 28.05 14.19
N CYS A 631 24.92 27.79 15.40
CA CYS A 631 25.97 28.56 16.05
C CYS A 631 27.32 27.95 15.69
N ILE A 632 28.38 28.76 15.60
CA ILE A 632 29.74 28.26 15.34
C ILE A 632 30.55 28.38 16.63
N SER A 633 31.15 27.29 17.09
CA SER A 633 32.03 27.27 18.27
C SER A 633 33.39 27.92 17.98
N LYS A 634 34.20 28.11 19.03
CA LYS A 634 35.54 28.72 18.95
C LYS A 634 36.50 28.00 17.98
N ASN A 635 36.34 26.70 17.77
CA ASN A 635 37.15 25.88 16.85
C ASN A 635 36.45 25.64 15.48
N GLY A 636 35.30 26.26 15.22
CA GLY A 636 34.59 26.18 13.95
C GLY A 636 33.53 25.08 13.84
N ASP A 637 33.23 24.35 14.91
CA ASP A 637 32.17 23.33 14.91
C ASP A 637 30.79 23.97 14.83
N ILE A 638 29.92 23.33 14.04
CA ILE A 638 28.52 23.71 13.92
C ILE A 638 27.75 23.15 15.10
N CYS A 639 27.04 23.99 15.84
CA CYS A 639 26.17 23.64 16.96
C CYS A 639 24.72 23.97 16.63
N ASP A 640 23.80 23.03 16.84
CA ASP A 640 22.37 23.15 16.54
C ASP A 640 21.59 23.89 17.65
N SER A 641 22.25 24.23 18.77
CA SER A 641 21.68 25.06 19.82
C SER A 641 22.71 25.92 20.56
N LYS A 642 22.23 26.98 21.23
CA LYS A 642 23.06 27.82 22.13
C LYS A 642 23.67 27.04 23.29
N LYS A 643 23.00 25.99 23.77
CA LYS A 643 23.50 25.14 24.88
C LYS A 643 24.61 24.23 24.40
N GLU A 644 24.42 23.64 23.21
CA GLU A 644 25.47 22.86 22.56
C GLU A 644 26.69 23.71 22.23
N LEU A 645 26.50 24.96 21.79
CA LEU A 645 27.58 25.95 21.64
C LEU A 645 28.32 26.20 22.96
N ALA A 646 27.59 26.40 24.05
CA ALA A 646 28.16 26.66 25.37
C ALA A 646 29.00 25.47 25.88
N ILE A 647 28.49 24.24 25.74
CA ILE A 647 29.23 23.01 26.11
C ILE A 647 30.46 22.85 25.22
N THR A 648 30.31 23.01 23.90
CA THR A 648 31.42 22.87 22.94
C THR A 648 32.53 23.87 23.23
N ASN A 649 32.19 25.13 23.50
CA ASN A 649 33.17 26.16 23.87
C ASN A 649 33.85 25.87 25.21
N TYR A 650 33.12 25.35 26.20
CA TYR A 650 33.71 24.92 27.47
C TYR A 650 34.77 23.82 27.26
N LEU A 651 34.46 22.79 26.46
CA LEU A 651 35.42 21.72 26.16
C LEU A 651 36.69 22.26 25.49
N ILE A 652 36.55 23.24 24.59
CA ILE A 652 37.68 23.91 23.93
C ILE A 652 38.51 24.70 24.93
N ASP A 653 37.86 25.49 25.78
CA ASP A 653 38.54 26.37 26.75
C ASP A 653 39.35 25.59 27.78
N GLU A 654 38.87 24.40 28.16
CA GLU A 654 39.55 23.48 29.07
C GLU A 654 40.57 22.54 28.37
N GLY A 655 40.74 22.66 27.05
CA GLY A 655 41.65 21.80 26.29
C GLY A 655 41.25 20.32 26.26
N ILE A 656 39.95 20.03 26.42
CA ILE A 656 39.42 18.66 26.39
C ILE A 656 39.20 18.25 24.92
N GLU A 657 39.89 17.19 24.48
CA GLU A 657 39.71 16.66 23.13
C GLU A 657 38.38 15.89 23.03
N TYR A 658 37.61 16.15 21.96
CA TYR A 658 36.33 15.50 21.72
C TYR A 658 36.13 15.21 20.23
N GLN A 659 35.29 14.23 19.94
CA GLN A 659 34.74 13.99 18.61
C GLN A 659 33.27 14.38 18.60
N LYS A 660 32.84 15.13 17.59
CA LYS A 660 31.47 15.63 17.47
C LYS A 660 30.66 14.79 16.49
N ALA A 661 29.38 14.56 16.80
CA ALA A 661 28.43 13.93 15.89
C ALA A 661 28.85 12.51 15.40
N THR A 662 29.57 11.76 16.23
CA THR A 662 30.06 10.40 15.96
C THR A 662 28.89 9.42 15.93
N LEU A 663 28.93 8.42 15.05
CA LEU A 663 27.87 7.40 15.01
C LEU A 663 28.00 6.44 16.19
N TYR A 664 26.89 6.11 16.83
CA TYR A 664 26.88 5.15 17.94
C TYR A 664 27.47 3.79 17.57
N LYS A 665 27.32 3.35 16.32
CA LYS A 665 27.89 2.09 15.82
C LYS A 665 29.44 2.05 15.85
N GLU A 666 30.08 3.20 15.94
CA GLU A 666 31.54 3.31 16.07
C GLU A 666 32.00 3.13 17.53
N ILE A 667 31.06 3.13 18.47
CA ILE A 667 31.29 3.04 19.92
C ILE A 667 30.76 1.71 20.47
N VAL A 668 29.62 1.24 19.96
CA VAL A 668 28.96 0.01 20.41
C VAL A 668 28.39 -0.75 19.21
N ASP A 669 28.70 -2.04 19.13
CA ASP A 669 28.20 -2.94 18.08
C ASP A 669 26.78 -3.44 18.42
N ASP A 670 25.82 -2.53 18.44
CA ASP A 670 24.40 -2.84 18.66
C ASP A 670 23.53 -2.31 17.51
N PRO A 671 22.90 -3.20 16.71
CA PRO A 671 22.12 -2.82 15.54
C PRO A 671 20.88 -1.97 15.88
N ARG A 672 20.43 -1.94 17.14
CA ARG A 672 19.25 -1.17 17.59
C ARG A 672 19.47 0.35 17.58
N LEU A 673 20.74 0.78 17.55
CA LEU A 673 21.15 2.19 17.46
C LEU A 673 21.27 2.68 16.01
N GLY A 674 21.36 1.78 15.02
CA GLY A 674 21.33 2.12 13.59
C GLY A 674 22.30 3.25 13.19
N MET A 675 21.76 4.33 12.61
CA MET A 675 22.53 5.51 12.18
C MET A 675 22.43 6.69 13.18
N MET A 676 22.10 6.41 14.44
CA MET A 676 22.04 7.44 15.48
C MET A 676 23.43 7.99 15.77
N LYS A 677 23.50 9.29 16.06
CA LYS A 677 24.73 10.01 16.40
C LYS A 677 24.71 10.45 17.87
N THR A 678 25.90 10.52 18.45
CA THR A 678 26.15 11.20 19.72
C THR A 678 26.22 12.71 19.52
N ASP A 679 26.07 13.50 20.57
CA ASP A 679 26.41 14.92 20.51
C ASP A 679 27.94 15.08 20.55
N TRP A 680 28.58 14.44 21.54
CA TRP A 680 30.04 14.33 21.63
C TRP A 680 30.50 12.93 22.03
N VAL A 681 31.78 12.64 21.80
CA VAL A 681 32.52 11.50 22.37
C VAL A 681 33.81 12.03 22.97
N ILE A 682 34.04 11.75 24.25
CA ILE A 682 35.23 12.20 24.98
C ILE A 682 35.89 10.97 25.60
N ASN A 683 37.17 10.71 25.29
CA ASN A 683 37.89 9.51 25.74
C ASN A 683 37.12 8.19 25.48
N GLY A 684 36.42 8.10 24.35
CA GLY A 684 35.60 6.94 23.99
C GLY A 684 34.24 6.85 24.70
N ILE A 685 33.91 7.81 25.58
CA ILE A 685 32.64 7.88 26.31
C ILE A 685 31.66 8.80 25.58
N PRO A 686 30.48 8.31 25.17
CA PRO A 686 29.40 9.16 24.66
C PRO A 686 28.98 10.24 25.66
N VAL A 687 28.77 11.46 25.17
CA VAL A 687 28.20 12.59 25.91
C VAL A 687 26.99 13.12 25.14
N GLU A 688 25.85 13.27 25.82
CA GLU A 688 24.57 13.67 25.23
C GLU A 688 23.94 14.80 26.05
N TYR A 689 23.35 15.80 25.39
CA TYR A 689 22.56 16.85 26.03
C TYR A 689 21.06 16.70 25.76
N PHE A 690 20.32 16.25 26.78
CA PHE A 690 18.88 16.01 26.74
C PHE A 690 18.07 17.24 27.12
N GLY A 691 18.07 18.26 26.25
CA GLY A 691 17.45 19.57 26.50
C GLY A 691 15.92 19.64 26.45
N MET A 692 15.20 18.56 26.09
CA MET A 692 13.74 18.54 25.87
C MET A 692 13.05 17.31 26.50
N SER A 693 13.48 16.90 27.70
CA SER A 693 12.96 15.72 28.40
C SER A 693 11.49 15.86 28.86
N ASP A 694 10.95 17.08 28.84
CA ASP A 694 9.55 17.41 29.11
C ASP A 694 8.59 16.85 28.04
N LYS A 695 9.06 16.68 26.79
CA LYS A 695 8.25 16.21 25.66
C LYS A 695 8.28 14.68 25.51
N GLU A 696 7.11 14.06 25.55
CA GLU A 696 6.92 12.60 25.52
C GLU A 696 7.63 11.89 24.34
N SER A 697 7.50 12.40 23.12
CA SER A 697 8.13 11.78 21.93
C SER A 697 9.66 11.91 21.91
N TYR A 698 10.21 12.97 22.50
CA TYR A 698 11.65 13.15 22.67
C TYR A 698 12.17 12.25 23.79
N ARG A 699 11.47 12.21 24.93
CA ARG A 699 11.78 11.35 26.08
C ARG A 699 11.90 9.88 25.68
N ARG A 700 10.98 9.34 24.88
CA ARG A 700 11.05 7.95 24.39
C ARG A 700 12.33 7.66 23.59
N ARG A 701 12.83 8.62 22.82
CA ARG A 701 14.09 8.46 22.03
C ARG A 701 15.32 8.52 22.94
N MET A 702 15.31 9.44 23.90
CA MET A 702 16.33 9.55 24.95
C MET A 702 16.42 8.25 25.76
N GLU A 703 15.31 7.77 26.31
CA GLU A 703 15.25 6.53 27.10
C GLU A 703 15.71 5.31 26.30
N LYS A 704 15.37 5.24 25.00
CA LYS A 704 15.88 4.20 24.11
C LYS A 704 17.42 4.21 24.05
N LYS A 705 18.05 5.38 23.88
CA LYS A 705 19.53 5.50 23.85
C LYS A 705 20.14 5.04 25.19
N ILE A 706 19.66 5.59 26.31
CA ILE A 706 20.16 5.29 27.65
C ILE A 706 20.05 3.80 27.96
N ARG A 707 18.88 3.20 27.66
CA ARG A 707 18.64 1.77 27.89
C ARG A 707 19.61 0.89 27.10
N ILE A 708 19.81 1.16 25.81
CA ILE A 708 20.70 0.34 24.98
C ILE A 708 22.15 0.45 25.45
N LEU A 709 22.63 1.65 25.79
CA LEU A 709 23.99 1.82 26.29
C LEU A 709 24.20 1.10 27.63
N ARG A 710 23.21 1.18 28.53
CA ARG A 710 23.24 0.45 29.81
C ARG A 710 23.29 -1.06 29.60
N GLU A 711 22.47 -1.60 28.71
CA GLU A 711 22.44 -3.03 28.39
C GLU A 711 23.78 -3.53 27.80
N ASN A 712 24.51 -2.66 27.09
CA ASN A 712 25.83 -2.97 26.54
C ASN A 712 26.99 -2.59 27.47
N ASN A 713 26.71 -2.22 28.73
CA ASN A 713 27.71 -1.76 29.70
C ASN A 713 28.59 -0.58 29.21
N ILE A 714 28.04 0.28 28.35
CA ILE A 714 28.73 1.47 27.85
C ILE A 714 28.43 2.66 28.78
N PRO A 715 29.44 3.31 29.37
CA PRO A 715 29.22 4.51 30.17
C PRO A 715 28.68 5.65 29.29
N LEU A 716 27.75 6.43 29.81
CA LEU A 716 27.17 7.60 29.15
C LEU A 716 27.26 8.79 30.09
N VAL A 717 27.67 9.94 29.57
CA VAL A 717 27.52 11.24 30.24
C VAL A 717 26.24 11.89 29.74
N ASP A 718 25.15 11.76 30.51
CA ASP A 718 23.85 12.33 30.18
C ASP A 718 23.67 13.70 30.83
N LEU A 719 23.67 14.76 30.03
CA LEU A 719 23.53 16.15 30.48
C LEU A 719 22.09 16.63 30.32
N TYR A 720 21.58 17.35 31.32
CA TYR A 720 20.24 17.91 31.36
C TYR A 720 20.30 19.43 31.57
N PRO A 721 19.19 20.19 31.37
CA PRO A 721 19.16 21.63 31.62
C PRO A 721 19.68 22.05 32.99
N GLU A 722 19.46 21.23 34.02
CA GLU A 722 19.95 21.40 35.40
C GLU A 722 21.48 21.42 35.48
N ASP A 723 22.15 20.59 34.68
CA ASP A 723 23.62 20.48 34.67
C ASP A 723 24.31 21.72 34.10
N MET A 724 23.54 22.54 33.38
CA MET A 724 23.99 23.80 32.78
C MET A 724 23.75 25.02 33.69
N LYS A 725 23.19 24.82 34.89
CA LYS A 725 23.01 25.89 35.90
C LYS A 725 24.31 26.10 36.71
N LYS A 726 24.39 27.19 37.47
CA LYS A 726 25.52 27.51 38.38
C LYS A 726 26.90 27.34 37.71
N ASP A 727 27.13 28.07 36.62
CA ASP A 727 28.39 27.99 35.85
C ASP A 727 28.78 26.57 35.40
N MET A 728 27.78 25.82 34.90
CA MET A 728 27.93 24.46 34.41
C MET A 728 28.51 23.48 35.44
N LEU A 729 28.23 23.69 36.74
CA LEU A 729 28.75 22.83 37.81
C LEU A 729 28.37 21.36 37.62
N GLY A 730 27.15 21.07 37.16
CA GLY A 730 26.70 19.70 36.90
C GLY A 730 27.45 19.03 35.75
N LEU A 731 27.71 19.76 34.65
CA LEU A 731 28.60 19.31 33.57
C LEU A 731 29.99 18.97 34.14
N LYS A 732 30.60 19.89 34.88
CA LYS A 732 31.93 19.71 35.51
C LYS A 732 31.98 18.48 36.41
N THR A 733 30.97 18.31 37.27
CA THR A 733 30.85 17.15 38.16
C THR A 733 30.72 15.84 37.39
N LYS A 734 29.90 15.80 36.34
CA LYS A 734 29.70 14.60 35.53
C LYS A 734 30.95 14.24 34.72
N LEU A 735 31.63 15.20 34.11
CA LEU A 735 32.92 14.95 33.44
C LEU A 735 33.97 14.40 34.42
N LYS A 736 34.06 14.96 35.63
CA LYS A 736 34.97 14.46 36.68
C LYS A 736 34.63 13.03 37.13
N LYS A 737 33.34 12.72 37.31
CA LYS A 737 32.87 11.37 37.70
C LYS A 737 33.30 10.29 36.69
N HIS A 738 33.39 10.65 35.42
CA HIS A 738 33.82 9.76 34.34
C HIS A 738 35.34 9.83 34.06
N SER A 739 36.12 10.42 34.97
CA SER A 739 37.58 10.59 34.84
C SER A 739 38.02 11.32 33.56
N ILE A 740 37.16 12.20 33.03
CA ILE A 740 37.43 12.98 31.81
C ILE A 740 38.30 14.19 32.10
N ILE A 741 38.22 14.77 33.31
CA ILE A 741 39.05 15.90 33.76
C ILE A 741 39.88 15.43 34.97
N PRO A 742 41.20 15.72 35.05
CA PRO A 742 42.01 15.36 36.21
C PRO A 742 41.47 16.01 37.49
N SER A 743 41.51 15.27 38.61
CA SER A 743 41.19 15.83 39.92
C SER A 743 42.16 16.98 40.25
N PRO A 744 41.69 18.09 40.87
CA PRO A 744 42.61 19.10 41.35
C PRO A 744 43.59 18.43 42.32
N ARG A 745 44.88 18.66 42.13
CA ARG A 745 45.87 18.38 43.17
C ARG A 745 45.41 19.14 44.41
N ILE A 746 45.15 18.41 45.48
CA ILE A 746 45.06 19.00 46.81
C ILE A 746 46.45 19.60 47.05
N ILE A 747 46.51 20.94 47.05
CA ILE A 747 47.63 21.71 47.61
C ILE A 747 47.33 21.91 49.08
#